data_AF-A0A849KZE1-F1
#
_entry.id   AF-A0A849KZE1-F1
#
_cell.length_a   1.000
_cell.length_b   1.000
_cell.length_c   1.000
_cell.angle_alpha   90.00
_cell.angle_beta   90.00
_cell.angle_gamma   90.00
#
_symmetry.space_group_name_H-M   'P 1'
#
loop_
_entity.id
_entity.type
_entity.pdbx_description
1 polymer ?
#
loop_
_entity_poly.entity_id
_entity_poly.type
_entity_poly.pdbx_seq_one_letter_code
_entity_poly.pdbx_strand_id
1 'polypeptide(L)'
;MADPVTPADWRLGPASRTATALADWAFGDEMGAKSARLRAAVRAVALSADEAEETQEEAASPPRQVVTRLTDGAGIARLGQAEPDADALHLEAFGPPLPNDALGRQAAPAPVVLPDLPPAPGVVVTAVIDGGLPFLNRAFQAAGGTTRVRYAWVQDGRFRHDGPSHVSHGREFTAAEIETLLADASRNGPYPDELAAYRAAGLADFARPRGHILGRASTHGAHVAALAGGYPPEDDRTDRPLIFVQLPHVVTGDTSGASLAPHVISALDYIEDRADRIAAALGCGRLPLVINLSYGGTGGPLDGTGFLERRMDAFLERRNRRGTCTAILLPAGNAHLSQGHARIGTDTHFTGPGRTETLSWKIQPSDHSDSFIEIWTPREAPGNRLEVALTTPGGAPGPFLPAIAGQAVTLPGPDGPVARISYRYVGGPTRRGCFTIAVAPTDNPGRPGPRAPAGVWTVTLRDTGLPAGSHVDAWILRDDEVPGHDNDARQSRFVDPRHGKAHCPVIAQGLQSAIATGRRTIVVGGFVDRSGHVARYSAGGATNTDDRPGPDALTVSDASRVHPGVISAGVLSGSRMPVSGSSVAVPQITRAVADAFAKGEQPDRAWVAAWAAACEQADFAGRAARPDAHRGGAGRIQPAPQDRRRYWPL
;
A
#
# COMPACT_ATOMS: atom_id res chain seq x y z
N MET A 1 -65.86 -33.73 12.91
CA MET A 1 -66.21 -35.17 12.95
C MET A 1 -64.98 -35.94 12.48
N ALA A 2 -64.31 -36.80 13.22
CA ALA A 2 -64.25 -37.10 14.64
C ALA A 2 -62.97 -37.96 14.79
N ASP A 3 -62.05 -37.56 15.68
CA ASP A 3 -61.30 -38.51 16.51
C ASP A 3 -62.29 -39.12 17.54
N PRO A 4 -62.03 -40.24 18.26
CA PRO A 4 -60.74 -40.64 18.85
C PRO A 4 -60.52 -42.17 19.01
N VAL A 5 -59.41 -42.60 19.64
CA VAL A 5 -59.37 -43.35 20.93
C VAL A 5 -57.92 -43.69 21.32
N THR A 6 -57.49 -43.14 22.46
CA THR A 6 -56.55 -43.71 23.44
C THR A 6 -57.33 -44.06 24.71
N PRO A 7 -56.86 -44.99 25.58
CA PRO A 7 -56.31 -44.59 26.91
C PRO A 7 -55.10 -45.46 27.36
N ALA A 8 -54.01 -44.91 27.94
CA ALA A 8 -53.78 -44.50 29.36
C ALA A 8 -53.56 -45.72 30.31
N ASP A 9 -52.64 -45.80 31.28
CA ASP A 9 -52.05 -44.89 32.28
C ASP A 9 -50.62 -45.40 32.69
N TRP A 10 -49.65 -44.68 33.30
CA TRP A 10 -49.68 -43.86 34.52
C TRP A 10 -48.56 -42.80 34.57
N ARG A 11 -48.82 -41.73 35.35
CA ARG A 11 -47.97 -40.57 35.67
C ARG A 11 -47.14 -40.76 36.95
N LEU A 12 -46.03 -40.00 37.08
CA LEU A 12 -45.65 -39.08 38.19
C LEU A 12 -44.21 -38.50 37.95
N GLY A 13 -44.01 -37.17 38.02
CA GLY A 13 -42.70 -36.48 37.94
C GLY A 13 -42.07 -36.23 39.33
N PRO A 14 -41.24 -35.18 39.59
CA PRO A 14 -40.32 -34.37 38.75
C PRO A 14 -38.90 -34.15 39.41
N ALA A 15 -38.07 -33.29 38.78
CA ALA A 15 -36.98 -32.45 39.35
C ALA A 15 -35.49 -32.83 39.12
N SER A 16 -34.81 -31.91 38.42
CA SER A 16 -33.44 -31.39 38.53
C SER A 16 -32.28 -32.29 39.02
N ARG A 17 -31.21 -32.36 38.22
CA ARG A 17 -29.80 -32.37 38.69
C ARG A 17 -28.76 -32.29 37.56
N THR A 18 -27.97 -31.21 37.61
CA THR A 18 -26.49 -31.15 37.53
C THR A 18 -25.76 -31.83 36.37
N ALA A 19 -25.19 -31.00 35.48
CA ALA A 19 -24.01 -31.33 34.67
C ALA A 19 -22.74 -30.80 35.37
N THR A 20 -21.95 -31.68 35.95
CA THR A 20 -20.56 -31.43 36.36
C THR A 20 -19.78 -32.75 36.32
N ALA A 21 -18.57 -32.68 35.75
CA ALA A 21 -17.46 -33.63 35.83
C ALA A 21 -17.57 -34.96 35.05
N LEU A 22 -16.78 -35.05 33.97
CA LEU A 22 -15.86 -36.15 33.67
C LEU A 22 -15.09 -35.85 32.36
N ALA A 23 -13.84 -35.40 32.47
CA ALA A 23 -12.77 -35.70 31.50
C ALA A 23 -11.43 -35.12 31.99
N ASP A 24 -10.80 -35.79 32.97
CA ASP A 24 -9.36 -35.74 33.19
C ASP A 24 -8.80 -37.13 32.89
N TRP A 25 -8.10 -37.30 31.76
CA TRP A 25 -6.89 -38.13 31.65
C TRP A 25 -6.21 -38.06 30.27
N ALA A 26 -4.88 -37.89 30.33
CA ALA A 26 -3.84 -38.19 29.35
C ALA A 26 -3.29 -37.08 28.42
N PHE A 27 -1.95 -37.09 28.34
CA PHE A 27 -0.97 -36.22 27.64
C PHE A 27 -0.70 -34.84 28.30
N GLY A 28 0.48 -34.49 28.83
CA GLY A 28 1.83 -35.06 28.74
C GLY A 28 2.87 -33.94 28.52
N ASP A 29 3.76 -33.77 29.49
CA ASP A 29 4.66 -32.64 29.82
C ASP A 29 5.73 -32.11 28.82
N GLU A 30 5.54 -32.13 27.49
CA GLU A 30 6.59 -31.65 26.54
C GLU A 30 6.38 -30.25 25.91
N MET A 31 5.29 -29.55 26.22
CA MET A 31 4.96 -28.23 25.64
C MET A 31 5.37 -27.03 26.52
N GLY A 32 5.73 -27.24 27.79
CA GLY A 32 6.12 -26.17 28.72
C GLY A 32 7.50 -25.56 28.41
N ALA A 33 8.49 -26.38 28.04
CA ALA A 33 9.87 -25.95 27.88
C ALA A 33 10.15 -25.20 26.55
N LYS A 34 9.46 -25.55 25.45
CA LYS A 34 9.54 -24.82 24.17
C LYS A 34 8.89 -23.43 24.27
N SER A 35 7.80 -23.33 25.02
CA SER A 35 7.07 -22.08 25.28
C SER A 35 7.84 -21.12 26.18
N ALA A 36 8.67 -21.62 27.09
CA ALA A 36 9.54 -20.79 27.92
C ALA A 36 10.77 -20.26 27.15
N ARG A 37 11.38 -21.09 26.28
CA ARG A 37 12.50 -20.66 25.41
C ARG A 37 12.06 -19.66 24.34
N LEU A 38 10.86 -19.81 23.79
CA LEU A 38 10.28 -18.85 22.84
C LEU A 38 9.96 -17.51 23.53
N ARG A 39 9.40 -17.55 24.75
CA ARG A 39 9.15 -16.34 25.56
C ARG A 39 10.44 -15.63 25.97
N ALA A 40 11.50 -16.36 26.32
CA ALA A 40 12.80 -15.79 26.66
C ALA A 40 13.51 -15.16 25.43
N ALA A 41 13.43 -15.80 24.26
CA ALA A 41 14.00 -15.25 23.02
C ALA A 41 13.28 -13.98 22.55
N VAL A 42 11.95 -13.93 22.69
CA VAL A 42 11.14 -12.72 22.38
C VAL A 42 11.42 -11.59 23.38
N ARG A 43 11.60 -11.90 24.68
CA ARG A 43 11.99 -10.91 25.69
C ARG A 43 13.39 -10.34 25.46
N ALA A 44 14.34 -11.15 24.98
CA ALA A 44 15.69 -10.71 24.68
C ALA A 44 15.75 -9.77 23.45
N VAL A 45 14.87 -9.97 22.46
CA VAL A 45 14.75 -9.06 21.30
C VAL A 45 14.11 -7.73 21.71
N ALA A 46 13.07 -7.78 22.57
CA ALA A 46 12.37 -6.59 23.06
C ALA A 46 13.25 -5.72 23.99
N LEU A 47 14.02 -6.33 24.90
CA LEU A 47 14.92 -5.58 25.80
C LEU A 47 16.11 -4.94 25.06
N SER A 48 16.53 -5.48 23.91
CA SER A 48 17.59 -4.88 23.09
C SER A 48 17.17 -3.64 22.28
N ALA A 49 15.87 -3.34 22.25
CA ALA A 49 15.30 -2.20 21.53
C ALA A 49 15.13 -0.95 22.40
N ASP A 50 15.09 -1.08 23.74
CA ASP A 50 14.84 0.01 24.68
C ASP A 50 16.09 0.55 25.40
N GLU A 51 17.26 -0.11 25.34
CA GLU A 51 18.47 0.30 26.09
C GLU A 51 19.68 0.72 25.22
N ALA A 52 19.48 1.17 23.98
CA ALA A 52 20.58 1.66 23.14
C ALA A 52 20.35 3.09 22.65
N GLU A 53 20.16 4.02 23.58
CA GLU A 53 20.27 5.46 23.33
C GLU A 53 21.04 6.14 24.47
N GLU A 54 22.29 5.73 24.68
CA GLU A 54 23.42 6.56 25.17
C GLU A 54 24.67 5.69 25.33
N THR A 55 25.49 5.57 24.28
CA THR A 55 26.97 5.58 24.37
C THR A 55 27.55 5.57 22.97
N GLN A 56 28.41 6.55 22.68
CA GLN A 56 29.31 6.55 21.53
C GLN A 56 30.34 5.43 21.70
N GLU A 57 30.31 4.40 20.84
CA GLU A 57 31.53 3.69 20.45
C GLU A 57 31.35 2.89 19.16
N GLU A 58 32.41 2.94 18.36
CA GLU A 58 32.51 2.54 16.96
C GLU A 58 32.84 1.03 16.89
N ALA A 59 31.88 0.18 16.55
CA ALA A 59 32.16 -1.22 16.18
C ALA A 59 31.08 -1.79 15.24
N ALA A 60 31.55 -2.35 14.12
CA ALA A 60 30.75 -2.95 13.06
C ALA A 60 29.77 -4.04 13.57
N SER A 61 28.47 -3.74 13.50
CA SER A 61 27.39 -4.72 13.72
C SER A 61 26.92 -5.31 12.39
N PRO A 62 26.71 -6.64 12.27
CA PRO A 62 26.24 -7.26 11.04
C PRO A 62 24.77 -6.92 10.76
N PRO A 63 24.30 -7.00 9.49
CA PRO A 63 22.94 -6.61 9.13
C PRO A 63 21.90 -7.48 9.84
N ARG A 64 21.04 -6.86 10.65
CA ARG A 64 19.89 -7.52 11.31
C ARG A 64 18.84 -7.89 10.26
N GLN A 65 18.65 -9.18 10.03
CA GLN A 65 17.59 -9.74 9.18
C GLN A 65 16.22 -9.55 9.83
N VAL A 66 15.27 -8.97 9.10
CA VAL A 66 13.85 -9.00 9.46
C VAL A 66 13.29 -10.35 8.99
N VAL A 67 13.04 -11.26 9.93
CA VAL A 67 12.39 -12.54 9.62
C VAL A 67 10.87 -12.29 9.53
N THR A 68 10.36 -12.09 8.32
CA THR A 68 8.92 -12.09 8.06
C THR A 68 8.37 -13.51 8.25
N ARG A 69 7.67 -13.76 9.35
CA ARG A 69 6.92 -15.02 9.53
C ARG A 69 5.59 -14.88 8.80
N LEU A 70 5.42 -15.54 7.66
CA LEU A 70 4.14 -15.62 6.97
C LEU A 70 3.36 -16.82 7.55
N THR A 71 2.24 -16.57 8.20
CA THR A 71 1.42 -17.63 8.83
C THR A 71 0.50 -18.30 7.82
N ASP A 72 0.12 -19.55 8.08
CA ASP A 72 -0.93 -20.26 7.35
C ASP A 72 -2.32 -19.62 7.59
N GLY A 73 -3.28 -19.92 6.70
CA GLY A 73 -4.57 -19.22 6.56
C GLY A 73 -5.54 -19.22 7.75
N ALA A 74 -5.11 -19.61 8.95
CA ALA A 74 -5.91 -19.57 10.18
C ALA A 74 -5.78 -18.26 10.98
N GLY A 75 -4.91 -17.33 10.57
CA GLY A 75 -4.57 -16.12 11.34
C GLY A 75 -5.66 -15.04 11.43
N ILE A 76 -6.48 -14.85 10.39
CA ILE A 76 -7.49 -13.78 10.35
C ILE A 76 -8.67 -14.10 11.29
N ALA A 77 -9.01 -15.38 11.47
CA ALA A 77 -10.09 -15.80 12.36
C ALA A 77 -9.75 -15.66 13.86
N ARG A 78 -8.47 -15.61 14.24
CA ARG A 78 -8.04 -15.47 15.64
C ARG A 78 -8.09 -14.03 16.16
N LEU A 79 -8.16 -13.02 15.30
CA LEU A 79 -8.33 -11.61 15.68
C LEU A 79 -9.68 -11.33 16.35
N GLY A 80 -10.66 -12.23 16.18
CA GLY A 80 -11.94 -12.18 16.86
C GLY A 80 -11.93 -12.67 18.32
N GLN A 81 -10.84 -13.31 18.79
CA GLN A 81 -10.82 -13.96 20.11
C GLN A 81 -9.56 -13.71 20.98
N ALA A 82 -8.63 -12.83 20.59
CA ALA A 82 -7.43 -12.58 21.37
C ALA A 82 -7.65 -11.62 22.55
N GLU A 83 -7.17 -12.02 23.73
CA GLU A 83 -7.10 -11.25 25.00
C GLU A 83 -6.19 -10.00 24.91
N PRO A 84 -6.37 -9.01 25.80
CA PRO A 84 -5.97 -7.61 25.55
C PRO A 84 -4.47 -7.28 25.66
N ASP A 85 -3.62 -8.13 26.22
CA ASP A 85 -2.50 -7.58 27.02
C ASP A 85 -1.05 -7.98 26.66
N ALA A 86 -0.75 -8.48 25.44
CA ALA A 86 0.66 -8.75 25.09
C ALA A 86 1.13 -8.59 23.64
N ASP A 87 0.25 -8.36 22.64
CA ASP A 87 0.63 -8.44 21.22
C ASP A 87 0.39 -7.16 20.39
N ALA A 88 0.31 -6.00 21.04
CA ALA A 88 -0.06 -4.73 20.38
C ALA A 88 1.02 -4.08 19.48
N LEU A 89 2.11 -4.80 19.18
CA LEU A 89 3.16 -4.38 18.22
C LEU A 89 3.03 -5.05 16.84
N HIS A 90 1.93 -5.76 16.57
CA HIS A 90 1.86 -6.71 15.45
C HIS A 90 0.69 -6.54 14.46
N LEU A 91 0.14 -5.33 14.28
CA LEU A 91 -0.65 -5.08 13.05
C LEU A 91 0.24 -4.86 11.81
N GLU A 92 1.54 -4.61 11.99
CA GLU A 92 2.48 -4.28 10.90
C GLU A 92 3.41 -5.45 10.49
N ALA A 93 3.29 -6.63 11.11
CA ALA A 93 4.28 -7.71 10.96
C ALA A 93 3.81 -8.96 10.17
N PHE A 94 2.53 -9.06 9.81
CA PHE A 94 1.98 -10.23 9.13
C PHE A 94 1.18 -9.78 7.91
N GLY A 95 1.76 -9.92 6.72
CA GLY A 95 1.01 -9.82 5.46
C GLY A 95 0.03 -11.00 5.30
N PRO A 96 -0.94 -10.92 4.36
CA PRO A 96 -1.83 -12.03 4.07
C PRO A 96 -1.01 -13.28 3.71
N PRO A 97 -1.51 -14.48 4.04
CA PRO A 97 -0.84 -15.71 3.71
C PRO A 97 -0.61 -15.78 2.19
N LEU A 98 0.65 -16.02 1.79
CA LEU A 98 0.97 -16.33 0.41
C LEU A 98 0.43 -17.72 0.05
N PRO A 99 0.19 -18.00 -1.24
CA PRO A 99 -0.08 -19.34 -1.70
C PRO A 99 0.98 -20.33 -1.20
N ASN A 100 0.59 -21.54 -0.77
CA ASN A 100 1.53 -22.54 -0.27
C ASN A 100 2.63 -22.88 -1.29
N ASP A 101 2.29 -22.86 -2.58
CA ASP A 101 3.24 -23.12 -3.67
C ASP A 101 4.18 -21.94 -3.96
N ALA A 102 3.99 -20.79 -3.32
CA ALA A 102 4.91 -19.66 -3.32
C ALA A 102 5.88 -19.67 -2.12
N LEU A 103 5.66 -20.56 -1.14
CA LEU A 103 6.52 -20.67 0.03
C LEU A 103 7.69 -21.60 -0.25
N GLY A 104 8.88 -21.17 0.14
CA GLY A 104 10.11 -21.93 -0.05
C GLY A 104 10.96 -21.99 1.21
N ARG A 105 12.08 -22.72 1.11
CA ARG A 105 13.15 -22.66 2.11
C ARG A 105 14.27 -21.78 1.57
N GLN A 106 14.66 -20.81 2.38
CA GLN A 106 15.65 -19.80 2.09
C GLN A 106 17.01 -20.40 1.70
N ALA A 107 17.64 -19.79 0.68
CA ALA A 107 19.07 -19.51 0.70
C ALA A 107 19.21 -18.00 0.48
N ALA A 108 19.50 -17.23 1.53
CA ALA A 108 19.90 -15.84 1.31
C ALA A 108 21.28 -15.90 0.66
N PRO A 109 21.44 -15.44 -0.59
CA PRO A 109 22.77 -15.37 -1.18
C PRO A 109 23.62 -14.43 -0.33
N ALA A 110 24.92 -14.72 -0.23
CA ALA A 110 25.85 -13.82 0.43
C ALA A 110 25.76 -12.42 -0.23
N PRO A 111 25.79 -11.34 0.57
CA PRO A 111 25.88 -9.99 0.03
C PRO A 111 27.08 -9.86 -0.89
N VAL A 112 26.93 -9.14 -1.99
CA VAL A 112 28.06 -8.86 -2.88
C VAL A 112 28.90 -7.73 -2.29
N VAL A 113 30.22 -7.94 -2.22
CA VAL A 113 31.17 -6.89 -1.89
C VAL A 113 31.50 -6.14 -3.17
N LEU A 114 31.13 -4.87 -3.22
CA LEU A 114 31.46 -4.01 -4.36
C LEU A 114 32.90 -3.50 -4.23
N PRO A 115 33.61 -3.33 -5.36
CA PRO A 115 34.90 -2.65 -5.35
C PRO A 115 34.72 -1.19 -4.97
N ASP A 116 35.75 -0.59 -4.35
CA ASP A 116 35.82 0.84 -4.09
C ASP A 116 36.17 1.60 -5.38
N LEU A 117 35.20 1.66 -6.29
CA LEU A 117 35.28 2.29 -7.60
C LEU A 117 34.11 3.25 -7.80
N PRO A 118 34.18 4.22 -8.73
CA PRO A 118 33.02 4.98 -9.11
C PRO A 118 31.97 4.09 -9.80
N PRO A 119 30.68 4.50 -9.79
CA PRO A 119 29.68 3.86 -10.63
C PRO A 119 30.06 3.96 -12.10
N ALA A 120 29.62 2.98 -12.91
CA ALA A 120 29.77 3.04 -14.35
C ALA A 120 29.12 4.34 -14.91
N PRO A 121 29.85 5.16 -15.70
CA PRO A 121 29.34 6.43 -16.18
C PRO A 121 28.02 6.29 -16.94
N GLY A 122 27.04 7.13 -16.60
CA GLY A 122 25.74 7.17 -17.28
C GLY A 122 24.79 6.00 -16.97
N VAL A 123 25.23 4.96 -16.23
CA VAL A 123 24.39 3.80 -15.92
C VAL A 123 23.53 4.07 -14.69
N VAL A 124 22.23 3.87 -14.82
CA VAL A 124 21.25 4.07 -13.73
C VAL A 124 20.28 2.90 -13.69
N VAL A 125 20.11 2.31 -12.51
CA VAL A 125 19.13 1.25 -12.29
C VAL A 125 17.76 1.87 -12.03
N THR A 126 16.75 1.46 -12.79
CA THR A 126 15.35 1.80 -12.51
C THR A 126 14.63 0.58 -11.98
N ALA A 127 14.07 0.68 -10.78
CA ALA A 127 13.26 -0.36 -10.18
C ALA A 127 11.77 0.02 -10.18
N VAL A 128 10.90 -0.94 -10.43
CA VAL A 128 9.44 -0.75 -10.40
C VAL A 128 8.80 -1.77 -9.47
N ILE A 129 8.05 -1.27 -8.48
CA ILE A 129 7.26 -2.07 -7.55
C ILE A 129 5.78 -1.85 -7.88
N ASP A 130 5.14 -2.87 -8.45
CA ASP A 130 3.75 -2.80 -8.95
C ASP A 130 3.10 -4.20 -9.07
N GLY A 131 1.85 -4.29 -9.48
CA GLY A 131 1.15 -5.54 -9.81
C GLY A 131 1.09 -5.80 -11.32
N GLY A 132 1.53 -7.00 -11.75
CA GLY A 132 1.47 -7.42 -13.15
C GLY A 132 2.54 -6.76 -14.02
N LEU A 133 3.81 -7.06 -13.78
CA LEU A 133 4.96 -6.48 -14.48
C LEU A 133 5.45 -7.36 -15.66
N PRO A 134 5.25 -6.97 -16.93
CA PRO A 134 5.50 -7.84 -18.07
C PRO A 134 6.96 -7.75 -18.56
N PHE A 135 7.86 -8.52 -17.95
CA PHE A 135 9.30 -8.49 -18.24
C PHE A 135 9.74 -8.96 -19.64
N LEU A 136 8.86 -9.61 -20.42
CA LEU A 136 9.15 -10.01 -21.82
C LEU A 136 8.84 -8.91 -22.84
N ASN A 137 8.10 -7.86 -22.44
CA ASN A 137 7.66 -6.82 -23.35
C ASN A 137 8.85 -6.13 -24.04
N ARG A 138 8.73 -5.92 -25.36
CA ARG A 138 9.72 -5.29 -26.23
C ARG A 138 10.14 -3.91 -25.76
N ALA A 139 9.26 -3.18 -25.09
CA ALA A 139 9.61 -1.90 -24.47
C ALA A 139 10.75 -2.02 -23.44
N PHE A 140 11.03 -3.22 -22.91
CA PHE A 140 12.08 -3.49 -21.93
C PHE A 140 13.29 -4.25 -22.51
N GLN A 141 13.40 -4.32 -23.83
CA GLN A 141 14.53 -4.92 -24.51
C GLN A 141 15.50 -3.82 -25.02
N ALA A 142 16.73 -4.22 -25.33
CA ALA A 142 17.73 -3.42 -26.03
C ALA A 142 17.83 -3.87 -27.49
N ALA A 143 18.75 -3.30 -28.27
CA ALA A 143 18.90 -3.67 -29.66
C ALA A 143 19.28 -5.16 -29.77
N GLY A 144 18.74 -5.84 -30.80
CA GLY A 144 18.95 -7.29 -30.96
C GLY A 144 18.11 -8.17 -30.04
N GLY A 145 17.20 -7.61 -29.22
CA GLY A 145 16.24 -8.38 -28.43
C GLY A 145 16.75 -8.88 -27.08
N THR A 146 17.92 -8.41 -26.63
CA THR A 146 18.44 -8.68 -25.29
C THR A 146 17.61 -7.96 -24.23
N THR A 147 17.42 -8.56 -23.06
CA THR A 147 16.58 -7.95 -22.03
C THR A 147 17.32 -6.89 -21.23
N ARG A 148 16.68 -5.75 -20.98
CA ARG A 148 17.13 -4.77 -19.98
C ARG A 148 16.61 -5.10 -18.59
N VAL A 149 15.62 -5.98 -18.45
CA VAL A 149 15.16 -6.49 -17.16
C VAL A 149 16.17 -7.48 -16.62
N ARG A 150 17.02 -7.02 -15.71
CA ARG A 150 18.09 -7.84 -15.14
C ARG A 150 17.57 -8.83 -14.10
N TYR A 151 16.53 -8.42 -13.39
CA TYR A 151 15.88 -9.21 -12.35
C TYR A 151 14.38 -8.88 -12.28
N ALA A 152 13.53 -9.89 -12.17
CA ALA A 152 12.11 -9.74 -11.91
C ALA A 152 11.66 -10.70 -10.79
N TRP A 153 11.17 -10.18 -9.67
CA TRP A 153 10.66 -10.99 -8.57
C TRP A 153 9.14 -10.93 -8.50
N VAL A 154 8.49 -12.09 -8.59
CA VAL A 154 7.05 -12.25 -8.38
C VAL A 154 6.83 -12.84 -6.99
N GLN A 155 6.46 -12.03 -6.01
CA GLN A 155 6.43 -12.44 -4.60
C GLN A 155 5.44 -13.58 -4.32
N ASP A 156 4.38 -13.74 -5.09
CA ASP A 156 3.45 -14.87 -5.03
C ASP A 156 3.59 -15.84 -6.22
N GLY A 157 4.70 -15.77 -6.95
CA GLY A 157 5.03 -16.71 -8.01
C GLY A 157 5.30 -18.12 -7.45
N ARG A 158 5.11 -19.15 -8.28
CA ARG A 158 5.42 -20.53 -7.85
C ARG A 158 6.89 -20.64 -7.48
N PHE A 159 7.18 -21.04 -6.25
CA PHE A 159 8.52 -21.18 -5.74
C PHE A 159 9.27 -22.26 -6.51
N ARG A 160 10.54 -21.96 -6.84
CA ARG A 160 11.42 -22.89 -7.54
C ARG A 160 12.09 -23.82 -6.51
N HIS A 161 11.66 -25.08 -6.47
CA HIS A 161 12.25 -26.09 -5.58
C HIS A 161 13.48 -26.78 -6.19
N ASP A 162 13.64 -26.71 -7.51
CA ASP A 162 14.70 -27.33 -8.29
C ASP A 162 15.84 -26.35 -8.58
N GLY A 163 16.84 -26.35 -7.71
CA GLY A 163 18.04 -25.51 -7.82
C GLY A 163 18.07 -24.36 -6.82
N PRO A 164 19.10 -23.50 -6.87
CA PRO A 164 19.23 -22.38 -5.94
C PRO A 164 18.13 -21.34 -6.20
N SER A 165 17.38 -21.00 -5.15
CA SER A 165 16.51 -19.82 -5.13
C SER A 165 17.19 -18.72 -4.30
N HIS A 166 17.19 -17.50 -4.82
CA HIS A 166 17.79 -16.34 -4.16
C HIS A 166 16.75 -15.42 -3.48
N VAL A 167 15.51 -15.92 -3.34
CA VAL A 167 14.40 -15.27 -2.65
C VAL A 167 13.80 -16.26 -1.65
N SER A 168 13.23 -15.75 -0.55
CA SER A 168 12.64 -16.59 0.51
C SER A 168 11.25 -17.11 0.17
N HIS A 169 10.58 -16.46 -0.78
CA HIS A 169 9.24 -16.79 -1.26
C HIS A 169 9.06 -16.24 -2.68
N GLY A 170 8.04 -16.72 -3.38
CA GLY A 170 7.76 -16.32 -4.74
C GLY A 170 8.75 -16.92 -5.75
N ARG A 171 8.86 -16.27 -6.91
CA ARG A 171 9.75 -16.66 -8.00
C ARG A 171 10.56 -15.48 -8.51
N GLU A 172 11.87 -15.62 -8.56
CA GLU A 172 12.75 -14.72 -9.28
C GLU A 172 12.95 -15.21 -10.71
N PHE A 173 13.04 -14.27 -11.65
CA PHE A 173 13.49 -14.46 -13.02
C PHE A 173 14.71 -13.57 -13.27
N THR A 174 15.83 -14.20 -13.61
CA THR A 174 17.08 -13.52 -14.00
C THR A 174 17.07 -13.15 -15.48
N ALA A 175 17.94 -12.23 -15.90
CA ALA A 175 18.13 -11.88 -17.32
C ALA A 175 18.28 -13.13 -18.22
N ALA A 176 19.08 -14.10 -17.80
CA ALA A 176 19.33 -15.32 -18.57
C ALA A 176 18.07 -16.20 -18.72
N GLU A 177 17.25 -16.30 -17.67
CA GLU A 177 15.97 -17.02 -17.74
C GLU A 177 14.95 -16.28 -18.61
N ILE A 178 14.93 -14.94 -18.54
CA ILE A 178 14.09 -14.09 -19.38
C ILE A 178 14.49 -14.24 -20.86
N GLU A 179 15.77 -14.21 -21.17
CA GLU A 179 16.30 -14.41 -22.53
C GLU A 179 16.00 -15.82 -23.05
N THR A 180 16.08 -16.84 -22.19
CA THR A 180 15.67 -18.20 -22.54
C THR A 180 14.18 -18.25 -22.88
N LEU A 181 13.31 -17.61 -22.08
CA LEU A 181 11.88 -17.52 -22.35
C LEU A 181 11.60 -16.83 -23.69
N LEU A 182 12.31 -15.74 -24.01
CA LEU A 182 12.17 -15.02 -25.28
C LEU A 182 12.63 -15.86 -26.48
N ALA A 183 13.75 -16.55 -26.37
CA ALA A 183 14.27 -17.43 -27.40
C ALA A 183 13.28 -18.59 -27.67
N ASP A 184 12.76 -19.18 -26.59
CA ASP A 184 11.78 -20.26 -26.64
C ASP A 184 10.47 -19.82 -27.30
N ALA A 185 10.00 -18.61 -26.98
CA ALA A 185 8.81 -18.01 -27.56
C ALA A 185 8.95 -17.68 -29.06
N SER A 186 10.18 -17.49 -29.54
CA SER A 186 10.48 -17.10 -30.92
C SER A 186 10.69 -18.29 -31.88
N ARG A 187 10.59 -19.55 -31.39
CA ARG A 187 10.87 -20.74 -32.21
C ARG A 187 9.93 -20.92 -33.41
N ASN A 188 8.71 -20.40 -33.34
CA ASN A 188 7.64 -20.66 -34.30
C ASN A 188 7.32 -19.46 -35.21
N GLY A 189 8.11 -18.38 -35.18
CA GLY A 189 7.86 -17.21 -36.01
C GLY A 189 8.80 -16.03 -35.73
N PRO A 190 8.72 -14.96 -36.54
CA PRO A 190 9.58 -13.79 -36.40
C PRO A 190 9.30 -12.93 -35.15
N TYR A 191 8.18 -13.19 -34.46
CA TYR A 191 7.80 -12.49 -33.22
C TYR A 191 7.61 -13.51 -32.09
N PRO A 192 8.08 -13.20 -30.85
CA PRO A 192 7.90 -14.09 -29.72
C PRO A 192 6.43 -14.23 -29.33
N ASP A 193 5.96 -15.46 -29.10
CA ASP A 193 4.69 -15.72 -28.41
C ASP A 193 4.85 -15.47 -26.90
N GLU A 194 4.85 -14.19 -26.52
CA GLU A 194 5.01 -13.74 -25.13
C GLU A 194 3.96 -14.34 -24.20
N LEU A 195 2.73 -14.54 -24.67
CA LEU A 195 1.66 -15.11 -23.84
C LEU A 195 1.93 -16.59 -23.55
N ALA A 196 2.39 -17.37 -24.54
CA ALA A 196 2.83 -18.73 -24.30
C ALA A 196 4.01 -18.79 -23.32
N ALA A 197 4.97 -17.87 -23.41
CA ALA A 197 6.07 -17.79 -22.46
C ALA A 197 5.61 -17.43 -21.04
N TYR A 198 4.68 -16.48 -20.86
CA TYR A 198 4.10 -16.20 -19.54
C TYR A 198 3.30 -17.39 -18.98
N ARG A 199 2.62 -18.17 -19.83
CA ARG A 199 1.98 -19.42 -19.40
C ARG A 199 3.03 -20.44 -18.92
N ALA A 200 4.12 -20.63 -19.66
CA ALA A 200 5.22 -21.50 -19.26
C ALA A 200 5.90 -21.04 -17.95
N ALA A 201 5.97 -19.73 -17.73
CA ALA A 201 6.45 -19.13 -16.49
C ALA A 201 5.46 -19.23 -15.31
N GLY A 202 4.21 -19.64 -15.56
CA GLY A 202 3.14 -19.73 -14.55
C GLY A 202 2.52 -18.38 -14.15
N LEU A 203 2.66 -17.36 -15.00
CA LEU A 203 2.19 -15.98 -14.77
C LEU A 203 0.95 -15.59 -15.60
N ALA A 204 0.56 -16.48 -16.52
CA ALA A 204 -0.68 -16.45 -17.28
C ALA A 204 -1.48 -17.76 -17.11
N ASP A 205 -1.41 -18.36 -15.92
CA ASP A 205 -2.06 -19.64 -15.58
C ASP A 205 -3.45 -19.39 -14.95
N PHE A 206 -4.49 -19.54 -15.76
CA PHE A 206 -5.89 -19.37 -15.33
C PHE A 206 -6.40 -20.50 -14.42
N ALA A 207 -5.72 -21.66 -14.39
CA ALA A 207 -6.06 -22.74 -13.47
C ALA A 207 -5.50 -22.49 -12.06
N ARG A 208 -4.49 -21.61 -11.93
CA ARG A 208 -3.96 -21.16 -10.65
C ARG A 208 -4.76 -19.93 -10.17
N PRO A 209 -5.40 -19.99 -8.99
CA PRO A 209 -6.01 -18.80 -8.40
C PRO A 209 -5.01 -17.65 -8.37
N ARG A 210 -5.39 -16.50 -8.94
CA ARG A 210 -4.56 -15.28 -8.99
C ARG A 210 -3.24 -15.40 -9.77
N GLY A 211 -3.00 -16.51 -10.48
CA GLY A 211 -1.79 -16.77 -11.27
C GLY A 211 -1.83 -16.29 -12.72
N HIS A 212 -2.84 -15.52 -13.11
CA HIS A 212 -3.13 -15.17 -14.50
C HIS A 212 -3.02 -13.66 -14.80
N ILE A 213 -2.39 -12.87 -13.93
CA ILE A 213 -2.38 -11.40 -14.07
C ILE A 213 -1.73 -10.94 -15.39
N LEU A 214 -0.69 -11.64 -15.87
CA LEU A 214 -0.06 -11.39 -17.18
C LEU A 214 -0.77 -12.09 -18.35
N GLY A 215 -1.89 -12.79 -18.09
CA GLY A 215 -2.80 -13.27 -19.13
C GLY A 215 -3.78 -12.20 -19.63
N ARG A 216 -3.83 -11.04 -18.97
CA ARG A 216 -4.68 -9.90 -19.35
C ARG A 216 -3.99 -9.05 -20.42
N ALA A 217 -4.77 -8.35 -21.24
CA ALA A 217 -4.22 -7.45 -22.26
C ALA A 217 -3.46 -6.25 -21.65
N SER A 218 -3.85 -5.84 -20.44
CA SER A 218 -3.23 -4.73 -19.70
C SER A 218 -3.28 -5.01 -18.20
N THR A 219 -2.28 -4.47 -17.52
CA THR A 219 -2.15 -4.44 -16.07
C THR A 219 -1.68 -3.04 -15.67
N HIS A 220 -1.91 -2.68 -14.40
CA HIS A 220 -1.39 -1.42 -13.87
C HIS A 220 0.14 -1.36 -13.97
N GLY A 221 0.83 -2.44 -13.58
CA GLY A 221 2.29 -2.54 -13.65
C GLY A 221 2.87 -2.45 -15.06
N ALA A 222 2.21 -3.00 -16.08
CA ALA A 222 2.65 -2.85 -17.47
C ALA A 222 2.73 -1.38 -17.88
N HIS A 223 1.67 -0.63 -17.58
CA HIS A 223 1.57 0.78 -17.91
C HIS A 223 2.62 1.61 -17.17
N VAL A 224 2.75 1.39 -15.85
CA VAL A 224 3.69 2.09 -14.97
C VAL A 224 5.14 1.80 -15.38
N ALA A 225 5.50 0.53 -15.58
CA ALA A 225 6.85 0.15 -15.96
C ALA A 225 7.25 0.71 -17.32
N ALA A 226 6.33 0.70 -18.29
CA ALA A 226 6.57 1.27 -19.60
C ALA A 226 6.82 2.78 -19.53
N LEU A 227 6.08 3.53 -18.71
CA LEU A 227 6.34 4.95 -18.48
C LEU A 227 7.66 5.19 -17.72
N ALA A 228 7.99 4.35 -16.74
CA ALA A 228 9.18 4.51 -15.90
C ALA A 228 10.49 4.22 -16.65
N GLY A 229 10.51 3.19 -17.50
CA GLY A 229 11.77 2.70 -18.09
C GLY A 229 11.63 1.94 -19.41
N GLY A 230 10.47 2.02 -20.07
CA GLY A 230 10.34 1.54 -21.44
C GLY A 230 11.20 2.39 -22.40
N TYR A 231 11.85 1.75 -23.39
CA TYR A 231 12.51 2.41 -24.54
C TYR A 231 12.30 1.59 -25.82
N PRO A 232 12.17 2.22 -27.00
CA PRO A 232 12.22 1.48 -28.25
C PRO A 232 13.55 0.70 -28.28
N PRO A 233 13.55 -0.60 -28.64
CA PRO A 233 14.78 -1.39 -28.63
C PRO A 233 15.91 -0.77 -29.45
N GLU A 234 15.58 -0.07 -30.53
CA GLU A 234 16.51 0.66 -31.39
C GLU A 234 17.27 1.78 -30.69
N ASP A 235 16.79 2.30 -29.56
CA ASP A 235 17.52 3.27 -28.73
C ASP A 235 18.66 2.62 -27.95
N ASP A 236 18.74 1.28 -27.92
CA ASP A 236 19.79 0.45 -27.31
C ASP A 236 20.23 0.90 -25.91
N ARG A 237 19.24 1.18 -25.04
CA ARG A 237 19.45 1.73 -23.69
C ARG A 237 19.98 0.71 -22.67
N THR A 238 21.08 0.04 -23.00
CA THR A 238 21.79 -0.90 -22.12
C THR A 238 22.30 -0.23 -20.83
N ASP A 239 22.45 1.11 -20.85
CA ASP A 239 22.74 1.99 -19.71
C ASP A 239 21.54 2.22 -18.76
N ARG A 240 20.38 1.61 -19.05
CA ARG A 240 19.14 1.68 -18.27
C ARG A 240 18.65 0.30 -17.86
N PRO A 241 19.40 -0.45 -17.02
CA PRO A 241 18.96 -1.74 -16.49
C PRO A 241 17.72 -1.58 -15.59
N LEU A 242 16.85 -2.59 -15.65
CA LEU A 242 15.58 -2.63 -14.93
C LEU A 242 15.56 -3.73 -13.88
N ILE A 243 14.91 -3.44 -12.74
CA ILE A 243 14.54 -4.42 -11.72
C ILE A 243 13.04 -4.34 -11.49
N PHE A 244 12.33 -5.46 -11.63
CA PHE A 244 10.89 -5.54 -11.38
C PHE A 244 10.62 -6.29 -10.09
N VAL A 245 9.71 -5.77 -9.27
CA VAL A 245 9.16 -6.49 -8.11
C VAL A 245 7.64 -6.44 -8.18
N GLN A 246 7.05 -7.59 -8.44
CA GLN A 246 5.62 -7.79 -8.36
C GLN A 246 5.22 -8.16 -6.94
N LEU A 247 4.46 -7.28 -6.27
CA LEU A 247 3.88 -7.60 -4.97
C LEU A 247 2.81 -8.69 -5.12
N PRO A 248 2.47 -9.42 -4.03
CA PRO A 248 1.46 -10.45 -4.09
C PRO A 248 0.12 -9.88 -4.56
N HIS A 249 -0.61 -10.66 -5.35
CA HIS A 249 -1.93 -10.29 -5.84
C HIS A 249 -2.90 -9.97 -4.68
N VAL A 250 -2.77 -10.67 -3.55
CA VAL A 250 -3.58 -10.41 -2.35
C VAL A 250 -3.30 -9.06 -1.70
N VAL A 251 -2.04 -8.63 -1.73
CA VAL A 251 -1.62 -7.31 -1.21
C VAL A 251 -2.07 -6.22 -2.16
N THR A 252 -2.04 -6.48 -3.47
CA THR A 252 -2.51 -5.52 -4.48
C THR A 252 -4.03 -5.32 -4.43
N GLY A 253 -4.79 -6.37 -4.11
CA GLY A 253 -6.24 -6.29 -3.92
C GLY A 253 -6.68 -5.70 -2.57
N ASP A 254 -5.78 -5.64 -1.58
CA ASP A 254 -6.03 -4.99 -0.30
C ASP A 254 -5.78 -3.48 -0.41
N THR A 255 -6.82 -2.74 -0.80
CA THR A 255 -6.74 -1.29 -1.02
C THR A 255 -6.65 -0.48 0.27
N SER A 256 -6.91 -1.09 1.43
CA SER A 256 -6.71 -0.45 2.73
C SER A 256 -5.24 -0.10 2.97
N GLY A 257 -4.32 -0.87 2.37
CA GLY A 257 -2.88 -0.75 2.53
C GLY A 257 -2.32 -1.43 3.78
N ALA A 258 -3.16 -2.07 4.60
CA ALA A 258 -2.74 -2.69 5.86
C ALA A 258 -1.66 -3.77 5.67
N SER A 259 -1.70 -4.50 4.56
CA SER A 259 -0.75 -5.57 4.26
C SER A 259 0.51 -5.14 3.49
N LEU A 260 0.64 -3.86 3.14
CA LEU A 260 1.64 -3.41 2.17
C LEU A 260 3.08 -3.44 2.71
N ALA A 261 3.27 -3.05 3.98
CA ALA A 261 4.59 -2.72 4.51
C ALA A 261 5.62 -3.87 4.47
N PRO A 262 5.30 -5.11 4.93
CA PRO A 262 6.29 -6.20 4.91
C PRO A 262 6.79 -6.53 3.50
N HIS A 263 5.89 -6.48 2.52
CA HIS A 263 6.17 -6.82 1.12
C HIS A 263 7.00 -5.74 0.42
N VAL A 264 6.72 -4.47 0.68
CA VAL A 264 7.54 -3.35 0.18
C VAL A 264 8.92 -3.32 0.82
N ILE A 265 9.03 -3.56 2.14
CA ILE A 265 10.34 -3.60 2.81
C ILE A 265 11.20 -4.71 2.22
N SER A 266 10.63 -5.91 2.03
CA SER A 266 11.36 -7.01 1.39
C SER A 266 11.72 -6.69 -0.07
N ALA A 267 10.89 -5.93 -0.78
CA ALA A 267 11.20 -5.46 -2.14
C ALA A 267 12.38 -4.48 -2.15
N LEU A 268 12.46 -3.54 -1.20
CA LEU A 268 13.58 -2.60 -1.09
C LEU A 268 14.89 -3.30 -0.81
N ASP A 269 14.91 -4.27 0.12
CA ASP A 269 16.10 -5.08 0.41
C ASP A 269 16.55 -5.90 -0.81
N TYR A 270 15.58 -6.50 -1.53
CA TYR A 270 15.85 -7.21 -2.78
C TYR A 270 16.42 -6.28 -3.86
N ILE A 271 15.82 -5.11 -4.07
CA ILE A 271 16.27 -4.14 -5.09
C ILE A 271 17.68 -3.66 -4.77
N GLU A 272 18.00 -3.38 -3.50
CA GLU A 272 19.34 -2.97 -3.09
C GLU A 272 20.39 -4.05 -3.41
N ASP A 273 20.14 -5.31 -3.05
CA ASP A 273 21.07 -6.41 -3.36
C ASP A 273 21.19 -6.65 -4.87
N ARG A 274 20.08 -6.60 -5.63
CA ARG A 274 20.12 -6.80 -7.08
C ARG A 274 20.79 -5.65 -7.83
N ALA A 275 20.62 -4.41 -7.38
CA ALA A 275 21.36 -3.27 -7.92
C ALA A 275 22.88 -3.43 -7.71
N ASP A 276 23.29 -3.94 -6.54
CA ASP A 276 24.69 -4.23 -6.25
C ASP A 276 25.22 -5.38 -7.12
N ARG A 277 24.43 -6.43 -7.38
CA ARG A 277 24.82 -7.49 -8.33
C ARG A 277 25.02 -6.98 -9.75
N ILE A 278 24.18 -6.05 -10.21
CA ILE A 278 24.37 -5.39 -11.52
C ILE A 278 25.69 -4.61 -11.52
N ALA A 279 25.96 -3.81 -10.48
CA ALA A 279 27.21 -3.06 -10.35
C ALA A 279 28.44 -3.97 -10.38
N ALA A 280 28.39 -5.08 -9.63
CA ALA A 280 29.49 -6.05 -9.57
C ALA A 280 29.73 -6.76 -10.91
N ALA A 281 28.66 -7.12 -11.63
CA ALA A 281 28.75 -7.69 -12.97
C ALA A 281 29.38 -6.71 -13.98
N LEU A 282 29.20 -5.41 -13.77
CA LEU A 282 29.86 -4.35 -14.55
C LEU A 282 31.27 -4.01 -14.04
N GLY A 283 31.74 -4.64 -12.95
CA GLY A 283 33.03 -4.36 -12.35
C GLY A 283 33.17 -2.93 -11.82
N CYS A 284 32.08 -2.31 -11.38
CA CYS A 284 32.04 -0.91 -10.95
C CYS A 284 31.51 -0.75 -9.52
N GLY A 285 31.59 0.48 -9.01
CA GLY A 285 30.97 0.84 -7.75
C GLY A 285 29.45 0.87 -7.80
N ARG A 286 28.86 1.14 -6.64
CA ARG A 286 27.41 1.15 -6.44
C ARG A 286 26.69 2.13 -7.38
N LEU A 287 25.77 1.60 -8.18
CA LEU A 287 25.03 2.36 -9.20
C LEU A 287 23.92 3.24 -8.61
N PRO A 288 23.67 4.43 -9.19
CA PRO A 288 22.47 5.21 -8.92
C PRO A 288 21.19 4.39 -9.12
N LEU A 289 20.19 4.64 -8.27
CA LEU A 289 18.97 3.83 -8.20
C LEU A 289 17.72 4.71 -8.11
N VAL A 290 16.80 4.54 -9.03
CA VAL A 290 15.48 5.19 -8.98
C VAL A 290 14.40 4.13 -8.81
N ILE A 291 13.56 4.27 -7.79
CA ILE A 291 12.49 3.31 -7.48
C ILE A 291 11.14 3.98 -7.68
N ASN A 292 10.32 3.43 -8.57
CA ASN A 292 8.92 3.79 -8.71
C ASN A 292 8.06 2.83 -7.87
N LEU A 293 7.38 3.34 -6.85
CA LEU A 293 6.42 2.59 -6.04
C LEU A 293 5.02 3.19 -6.25
N SER A 294 4.22 2.58 -7.13
CA SER A 294 2.88 3.08 -7.48
C SER A 294 1.77 2.43 -6.65
N TYR A 295 1.93 2.45 -5.32
CA TYR A 295 0.90 2.04 -4.35
C TYR A 295 0.50 3.22 -3.47
N GLY A 296 -0.66 3.08 -2.82
CA GLY A 296 -1.13 4.08 -1.86
C GLY A 296 -2.52 3.79 -1.33
N GLY A 297 -2.74 4.16 -0.07
CA GLY A 297 -4.04 4.19 0.60
C GLY A 297 -4.29 5.52 1.30
N THR A 298 -5.44 5.65 1.96
CA THR A 298 -5.83 6.84 2.75
C THR A 298 -5.70 6.62 4.26
N GLY A 299 -5.39 5.40 4.72
CA GLY A 299 -5.24 5.07 6.15
C GLY A 299 -3.82 5.25 6.67
N GLY A 300 -3.69 5.75 7.89
CA GLY A 300 -2.42 6.11 8.53
C GLY A 300 -2.49 7.47 9.24
N PRO A 301 -1.41 7.92 9.88
CA PRO A 301 -1.40 9.19 10.61
C PRO A 301 -1.30 10.43 9.70
N LEU A 302 -0.85 10.26 8.44
CA LEU A 302 -0.62 11.32 7.45
C LEU A 302 0.27 12.48 7.93
N ASP A 303 1.19 12.19 8.83
CA ASP A 303 2.15 13.14 9.42
C ASP A 303 3.62 12.70 9.20
N GLY A 304 3.87 11.84 8.20
CA GLY A 304 5.19 11.32 7.87
C GLY A 304 5.78 10.36 8.89
N THR A 305 5.03 10.04 9.96
CA THR A 305 5.49 9.13 11.00
C THR A 305 5.05 7.69 10.77
N GLY A 306 4.36 7.33 9.69
CA GLY A 306 3.95 5.96 9.41
C GLY A 306 5.14 5.00 9.31
N PHE A 307 4.98 3.74 9.70
CA PHE A 307 6.08 2.77 9.71
C PHE A 307 6.76 2.64 8.35
N LEU A 308 6.00 2.40 7.29
CA LEU A 308 6.56 2.26 5.94
C LEU A 308 7.27 3.53 5.47
N GLU A 309 6.74 4.71 5.79
CA GLU A 309 7.36 6.01 5.46
C GLU A 309 8.74 6.13 6.10
N ARG A 310 8.85 5.84 7.40
CA ARG A 310 10.13 5.87 8.12
C ARG A 310 11.12 4.85 7.57
N ARG A 311 10.64 3.66 7.14
CA ARG A 311 11.50 2.64 6.53
C ARG A 311 12.02 3.07 5.16
N MET A 312 11.21 3.74 4.35
CA MET A 312 11.64 4.32 3.07
C MET A 312 12.63 5.47 3.28
N ASP A 313 12.38 6.37 4.23
CA ASP A 313 13.29 7.46 4.58
C ASP A 313 14.64 6.92 5.06
N ALA A 314 14.64 5.94 5.97
CA ALA A 314 15.86 5.30 6.46
C ALA A 314 16.63 4.57 5.35
N PHE A 315 15.93 3.92 4.41
CA PHE A 315 16.54 3.29 3.23
C PHE A 315 17.27 4.34 2.37
N LEU A 316 16.59 5.43 2.02
CA LEU A 316 17.16 6.53 1.23
C LEU A 316 18.36 7.16 1.91
N GLU A 317 18.26 7.45 3.22
CA GLU A 317 19.37 8.03 3.98
C GLU A 317 20.58 7.12 4.04
N ARG A 318 20.40 5.82 4.34
CA ARG A 318 21.50 4.86 4.37
C ARG A 318 22.23 4.79 3.03
N ARG A 319 21.49 4.71 1.92
CA ARG A 319 22.08 4.54 0.59
C ARG A 319 22.74 5.81 0.10
N ASN A 320 22.12 6.97 0.30
CA ASN A 320 22.65 8.26 -0.15
C ASN A 320 23.88 8.70 0.66
N ARG A 321 24.01 8.34 1.95
CA ARG A 321 25.23 8.58 2.75
C ARG A 321 26.47 7.87 2.21
N ARG A 322 26.29 6.80 1.41
CA ARG A 322 27.39 6.07 0.75
C ARG A 322 27.81 6.69 -0.59
N GLY A 323 27.35 7.91 -0.89
CA GLY A 323 27.73 8.65 -2.11
C GLY A 323 26.99 8.20 -3.38
N THR A 324 26.00 7.31 -3.26
CA THR A 324 25.21 6.84 -4.41
C THR A 324 23.81 7.45 -4.39
N CYS A 325 23.47 8.20 -5.44
CA CYS A 325 22.18 8.85 -5.54
C CYS A 325 21.04 7.83 -5.68
N THR A 326 20.09 7.89 -4.75
CA THR A 326 18.90 7.04 -4.70
C THR A 326 17.66 7.88 -4.45
N ALA A 327 16.60 7.60 -5.22
CA ALA A 327 15.29 8.21 -5.04
C ALA A 327 14.17 7.16 -5.04
N ILE A 328 13.15 7.37 -4.22
CA ILE A 328 11.87 6.65 -4.26
C ILE A 328 10.80 7.66 -4.65
N LEU A 329 10.02 7.33 -5.66
CA LEU A 329 8.92 8.15 -6.15
C LEU A 329 7.57 7.48 -5.87
N LEU A 330 6.63 8.28 -5.36
CA LEU A 330 5.29 7.85 -4.96
C LEU A 330 4.20 8.69 -5.64
N PRO A 331 3.05 8.08 -5.99
CA PRO A 331 1.89 8.82 -6.45
C PRO A 331 1.24 9.58 -5.29
N ALA A 332 0.70 10.77 -5.57
CA ALA A 332 -0.03 11.56 -4.57
C ALA A 332 -1.34 10.89 -4.10
N GLY A 333 -1.90 9.96 -4.87
CA GLY A 333 -3.19 9.32 -4.62
C GLY A 333 -4.33 9.92 -5.46
N ASN A 334 -5.47 9.21 -5.49
CA ASN A 334 -6.62 9.54 -6.35
C ASN A 334 -7.92 9.81 -5.56
N ALA A 335 -7.81 10.04 -4.25
CA ALA A 335 -8.95 10.09 -3.35
C ALA A 335 -9.60 11.48 -3.22
N HIS A 336 -9.17 12.52 -3.96
CA HIS A 336 -9.60 13.90 -3.70
C HIS A 336 -11.12 14.13 -3.71
N LEU A 337 -11.86 13.33 -4.49
CA LEU A 337 -13.32 13.41 -4.60
C LEU A 337 -14.04 12.28 -3.86
N SER A 338 -13.36 11.48 -3.04
CA SER A 338 -13.97 10.35 -2.33
C SER A 338 -14.91 10.78 -1.21
N GLN A 339 -14.81 12.04 -0.75
CA GLN A 339 -15.41 12.51 0.49
C GLN A 339 -15.00 11.63 1.69
N GLY A 340 -13.76 11.13 1.66
CA GLY A 340 -13.20 10.20 2.63
C GLY A 340 -12.47 10.85 3.80
N HIS A 341 -12.50 12.19 3.95
CA HIS A 341 -11.85 12.87 5.07
C HIS A 341 -12.80 13.87 5.73
N ALA A 342 -12.85 13.84 7.05
CA ALA A 342 -13.49 14.85 7.87
C ALA A 342 -12.52 15.40 8.93
N ARG A 343 -12.48 16.73 9.07
CA ARG A 343 -11.68 17.45 10.07
C ARG A 343 -12.60 18.19 11.03
N ILE A 344 -12.43 17.91 12.33
CA ILE A 344 -13.27 18.41 13.40
C ILE A 344 -12.41 19.25 14.35
N GLY A 345 -12.50 20.56 14.25
CA GLY A 345 -11.80 21.51 15.12
C GLY A 345 -12.52 21.75 16.45
N THR A 346 -11.76 21.86 17.54
CA THR A 346 -12.28 22.16 18.89
C THR A 346 -13.07 23.46 18.95
N ASP A 347 -12.62 24.47 18.21
CA ASP A 347 -13.17 25.81 18.29
C ASP A 347 -14.32 26.04 17.30
N THR A 348 -14.58 25.07 16.42
CA THR A 348 -15.50 25.22 15.29
C THR A 348 -16.65 24.22 15.29
N HIS A 349 -16.44 23.02 15.82
CA HIS A 349 -17.42 21.94 15.71
C HIS A 349 -17.94 21.48 17.09
N PHE A 350 -17.08 21.35 18.09
CA PHE A 350 -17.45 20.89 19.44
C PHE A 350 -18.12 21.99 20.31
N THR A 351 -19.22 22.57 19.80
CA THR A 351 -19.88 23.76 20.38
C THR A 351 -21.23 23.46 21.07
N GLY A 352 -21.76 22.24 20.91
CA GLY A 352 -23.05 21.82 21.49
C GLY A 352 -22.99 21.32 22.95
N PRO A 353 -24.16 21.00 23.57
CA PRO A 353 -24.22 20.39 24.90
C PRO A 353 -23.35 19.13 24.99
N GLY A 354 -22.52 19.03 26.02
CA GLY A 354 -21.59 17.90 26.16
C GLY A 354 -20.44 17.87 25.15
N ARG A 355 -20.23 18.96 24.39
CA ARG A 355 -19.15 19.12 23.40
C ARG A 355 -19.09 17.95 22.41
N THR A 356 -20.22 17.68 21.75
CA THR A 356 -20.37 16.58 20.79
C THR A 356 -20.48 17.07 19.35
N GLU A 357 -19.91 16.32 18.39
CA GLU A 357 -20.11 16.48 16.94
C GLU A 357 -20.47 15.12 16.32
N THR A 358 -21.26 15.13 15.24
CA THR A 358 -21.63 13.91 14.52
C THR A 358 -21.12 13.93 13.08
N LEU A 359 -20.61 12.77 12.63
CA LEU A 359 -20.31 12.51 11.22
C LEU A 359 -21.31 11.48 10.70
N SER A 360 -21.90 11.78 9.54
CA SER A 360 -22.74 10.80 8.82
C SER A 360 -21.88 10.03 7.83
N TRP A 361 -21.80 8.72 8.01
CA TRP A 361 -20.99 7.81 7.20
C TRP A 361 -21.89 6.91 6.35
N LYS A 362 -21.83 7.07 5.04
CA LYS A 362 -22.66 6.32 4.10
C LYS A 362 -21.91 5.09 3.58
N ILE A 363 -22.35 3.91 4.03
CA ILE A 363 -21.89 2.61 3.54
C ILE A 363 -22.82 2.14 2.41
N GLN A 364 -22.24 1.69 1.30
CA GLN A 364 -23.01 1.32 0.11
C GLN A 364 -23.66 -0.06 0.28
N PRO A 365 -24.84 -0.31 -0.33
CA PRO A 365 -25.35 -1.67 -0.46
C PRO A 365 -24.53 -2.49 -1.46
N SER A 366 -24.54 -3.81 -1.27
CA SER A 366 -23.80 -4.78 -2.10
C SER A 366 -22.29 -4.55 -2.07
N ASP A 367 -21.78 -4.18 -0.90
CA ASP A 367 -20.36 -4.00 -0.63
C ASP A 367 -19.81 -5.28 0.01
N HIS A 368 -18.84 -5.92 -0.66
CA HIS A 368 -18.33 -7.25 -0.30
C HIS A 368 -17.09 -7.21 0.59
N SER A 369 -16.55 -6.02 0.86
CA SER A 369 -15.42 -5.77 1.72
C SER A 369 -15.83 -5.17 3.07
N ASP A 370 -14.89 -5.24 4.02
CA ASP A 370 -15.01 -4.54 5.30
C ASP A 370 -14.72 -3.05 5.09
N SER A 371 -15.51 -2.20 5.73
CA SER A 371 -15.41 -0.75 5.62
C SER A 371 -14.80 -0.14 6.89
N PHE A 372 -13.81 0.75 6.75
CA PHE A 372 -13.05 1.26 7.89
C PHE A 372 -12.99 2.80 7.98
N ILE A 373 -12.99 3.30 9.21
CA ILE A 373 -12.59 4.69 9.54
C ILE A 373 -11.43 4.63 10.54
N GLU A 374 -10.42 5.48 10.34
CA GLU A 374 -9.48 5.86 11.37
C GLU A 374 -9.72 7.30 11.85
N ILE A 375 -9.85 7.50 13.15
CA ILE A 375 -10.04 8.81 13.79
C ILE A 375 -8.82 9.10 14.66
N TRP A 376 -8.01 10.06 14.22
CA TRP A 376 -6.76 10.41 14.88
C TRP A 376 -6.89 11.66 15.74
N THR A 377 -6.47 11.54 17.00
CA THR A 377 -6.41 12.68 17.93
C THR A 377 -5.28 13.64 17.56
N PRO A 378 -5.28 14.87 18.10
CA PRO A 378 -4.12 15.74 18.03
C PRO A 378 -2.84 15.06 18.57
N ARG A 379 -1.69 15.54 18.09
CA ARG A 379 -0.37 15.15 18.62
C ARG A 379 -0.23 15.54 20.09
N GLU A 380 0.51 14.74 20.85
CA GLU A 380 0.73 14.96 22.29
C GLU A 380 -0.58 15.06 23.09
N ALA A 381 -1.61 14.32 22.67
CA ALA A 381 -2.87 14.19 23.38
C ALA A 381 -3.00 12.80 24.06
N PRO A 382 -2.09 12.40 24.97
CA PRO A 382 -2.27 11.16 25.72
C PRO A 382 -3.46 11.29 26.70
N GLY A 383 -4.09 10.16 26.99
CA GLY A 383 -5.21 10.04 27.93
C GLY A 383 -6.60 10.13 27.28
N ASN A 384 -7.64 9.95 28.10
CA ASN A 384 -9.03 9.93 27.65
C ASN A 384 -9.57 11.34 27.35
N ARG A 385 -9.23 11.89 26.18
CA ARG A 385 -9.61 13.24 25.75
C ARG A 385 -10.69 13.29 24.66
N LEU A 386 -11.04 12.14 24.12
CA LEU A 386 -12.05 11.97 23.08
C LEU A 386 -12.75 10.64 23.34
N GLU A 387 -14.06 10.61 23.11
CA GLU A 387 -14.84 9.38 23.13
C GLU A 387 -15.63 9.24 21.83
N VAL A 388 -15.78 8.01 21.36
CA VAL A 388 -16.43 7.72 20.07
C VAL A 388 -17.54 6.70 20.26
N ALA A 389 -18.71 7.01 19.73
CA ALA A 389 -19.83 6.07 19.63
C ALA A 389 -20.23 5.86 18.16
N LEU A 390 -20.79 4.70 17.86
CA LEU A 390 -21.30 4.35 16.53
C LEU A 390 -22.78 3.97 16.63
N THR A 391 -23.56 4.39 15.66
CA THR A 391 -24.99 4.07 15.53
C THR A 391 -25.26 3.46 14.16
N THR A 392 -25.92 2.30 14.14
CA THR A 392 -26.38 1.65 12.90
C THR A 392 -27.51 2.45 12.23
N PRO A 393 -27.74 2.31 10.92
CA PRO A 393 -28.89 2.91 10.25
C PRO A 393 -30.20 2.49 10.91
N GLY A 394 -30.95 3.46 11.44
CA GLY A 394 -32.23 3.22 12.11
C GLY A 394 -32.13 2.56 13.49
N GLY A 395 -30.92 2.34 14.02
CA GLY A 395 -30.70 1.75 15.33
C GLY A 395 -30.63 2.76 16.47
N ALA A 396 -30.53 2.23 17.70
CA ALA A 396 -30.24 3.03 18.88
C ALA A 396 -28.73 3.36 18.95
N PRO A 397 -28.34 4.49 19.55
CA PRO A 397 -26.93 4.83 19.74
C PRO A 397 -26.17 3.75 20.51
N GLY A 398 -24.99 3.36 20.00
CA GLY A 398 -24.06 2.49 20.71
C GLY A 398 -23.43 3.21 21.92
N PRO A 399 -22.76 2.46 22.82
CA PRO A 399 -22.05 3.08 23.94
C PRO A 399 -20.82 3.85 23.45
N PHE A 400 -20.42 4.87 24.21
CA PHE A 400 -19.17 5.58 23.98
C PHE A 400 -17.98 4.71 24.36
N LEU A 401 -17.01 4.59 23.46
CA LEU A 401 -15.68 4.06 23.73
C LEU A 401 -14.76 5.22 24.11
N PRO A 402 -14.18 5.25 25.32
CA PRO A 402 -13.19 6.24 25.69
C PRO A 402 -11.82 5.98 25.06
N ALA A 403 -10.99 7.02 24.95
CA ALA A 403 -9.61 6.95 24.47
C ALA A 403 -8.67 6.31 25.53
N ILE A 404 -8.92 5.03 25.85
CA ILE A 404 -8.13 4.21 26.77
C ILE A 404 -7.54 3.04 25.97
N ALA A 405 -6.21 2.95 25.94
CA ALA A 405 -5.49 1.98 25.12
C ALA A 405 -5.96 0.54 25.37
N GLY A 406 -6.17 -0.23 24.29
CA GLY A 406 -6.59 -1.64 24.35
C GLY A 406 -8.09 -1.85 24.49
N GLN A 407 -8.88 -0.80 24.73
CA GLN A 407 -10.34 -0.93 24.81
C GLN A 407 -10.99 -1.04 23.43
N ALA A 408 -12.09 -1.78 23.38
CA ALA A 408 -12.93 -1.92 22.21
C ALA A 408 -14.40 -2.11 22.58
N VAL A 409 -15.29 -1.69 21.69
CA VAL A 409 -16.74 -1.91 21.74
C VAL A 409 -17.17 -2.59 20.45
N THR A 410 -18.08 -3.54 20.55
CA THR A 410 -18.65 -4.26 19.40
C THR A 410 -20.15 -4.00 19.33
N LEU A 411 -20.66 -3.74 18.14
CA LEU A 411 -22.10 -3.61 17.89
C LEU A 411 -22.67 -4.95 17.42
N PRO A 412 -23.70 -5.48 18.10
CA PRO A 412 -24.32 -6.73 17.71
C PRO A 412 -25.18 -6.55 16.46
N GLY A 413 -25.30 -7.63 15.67
CA GLY A 413 -26.31 -7.79 14.64
C GLY A 413 -26.93 -9.19 14.69
N PRO A 414 -27.89 -9.50 13.80
CA PRO A 414 -28.65 -10.75 13.84
C PRO A 414 -27.79 -12.01 13.73
N ASP A 415 -26.76 -11.96 12.87
CA ASP A 415 -25.89 -13.09 12.52
C ASP A 415 -24.51 -12.99 13.18
N GLY A 416 -24.36 -12.14 14.20
CA GLY A 416 -23.09 -11.85 14.86
C GLY A 416 -22.73 -10.36 14.86
N PRO A 417 -21.52 -10.00 15.32
CA PRO A 417 -21.10 -8.61 15.42
C PRO A 417 -20.95 -7.96 14.04
N VAL A 418 -21.59 -6.79 13.85
CA VAL A 418 -21.60 -6.07 12.56
C VAL A 418 -20.64 -4.90 12.50
N ALA A 419 -20.17 -4.42 13.65
CA ALA A 419 -19.15 -3.38 13.72
C ALA A 419 -18.32 -3.49 15.00
N ARG A 420 -17.10 -2.97 14.96
CA ARG A 420 -16.21 -2.83 16.11
C ARG A 420 -15.55 -1.47 16.09
N ILE A 421 -15.48 -0.83 17.25
CA ILE A 421 -14.67 0.36 17.51
C ILE A 421 -13.53 -0.10 18.43
N SER A 422 -12.28 0.22 18.11
CA SER A 422 -11.13 -0.01 18.99
C SER A 422 -10.31 1.27 19.13
N TYR A 423 -9.60 1.41 20.25
CA TYR A 423 -8.68 2.52 20.46
C TYR A 423 -7.26 2.01 20.73
N ARG A 424 -6.29 2.65 20.09
CA ARG A 424 -4.86 2.50 20.39
C ARG A 424 -4.21 3.86 20.57
N TYR A 425 -3.19 3.92 21.43
CA TYR A 425 -2.24 5.03 21.44
C TYR A 425 -0.99 4.60 20.68
N VAL A 426 -0.61 5.37 19.65
CA VAL A 426 0.61 5.14 18.89
C VAL A 426 1.71 6.02 19.50
N GLY A 427 2.76 5.37 20.03
CA GLY A 427 3.88 6.02 20.69
C GLY A 427 4.76 6.86 19.75
N GLY A 428 5.96 7.20 20.21
CA GLY A 428 6.95 7.92 19.39
C GLY A 428 7.31 7.15 18.11
N PRO A 429 7.43 7.81 16.95
CA PRO A 429 7.38 9.26 16.74
C PRO A 429 5.97 9.85 16.53
N THR A 430 4.92 9.06 16.34
CA THR A 430 3.55 9.53 16.02
C THR A 430 2.90 10.29 17.18
N ARG A 431 2.91 9.71 18.40
CA ARG A 431 2.39 10.31 19.64
C ARG A 431 0.93 10.79 19.54
N ARG A 432 0.06 9.96 18.97
CA ARG A 432 -1.38 10.23 18.76
C ARG A 432 -2.21 9.01 19.11
N GLY A 433 -3.42 9.26 19.62
CA GLY A 433 -4.46 8.24 19.71
C GLY A 433 -5.12 8.01 18.35
N CYS A 434 -5.52 6.77 18.09
CA CYS A 434 -6.27 6.38 16.91
C CYS A 434 -7.43 5.49 17.31
N PHE A 435 -8.66 5.93 17.02
CA PHE A 435 -9.81 5.04 16.99
C PHE A 435 -9.92 4.39 15.62
N THR A 436 -10.10 3.08 15.57
CA THR A 436 -10.44 2.36 14.34
C THR A 436 -11.86 1.85 14.45
N ILE A 437 -12.71 2.26 13.51
CA ILE A 437 -14.04 1.71 13.31
C ILE A 437 -13.95 0.73 12.15
N ALA A 438 -14.35 -0.52 12.35
CA ALA A 438 -14.48 -1.54 11.31
C ALA A 438 -15.95 -1.97 11.24
N VAL A 439 -16.51 -2.00 10.03
CA VAL A 439 -17.87 -2.46 9.75
C VAL A 439 -17.80 -3.63 8.78
N ALA A 440 -18.50 -4.70 9.11
CA ALA A 440 -18.59 -5.90 8.28
C ALA A 440 -19.21 -5.58 6.90
N PRO A 441 -19.06 -6.46 5.89
CA PRO A 441 -19.59 -6.21 4.56
C PRO A 441 -21.12 -6.09 4.59
N THR A 442 -21.69 -5.34 3.65
CA THR A 442 -23.16 -5.23 3.55
C THR A 442 -23.78 -6.38 2.75
N ASP A 443 -22.96 -7.06 1.97
CA ASP A 443 -23.29 -8.29 1.26
C ASP A 443 -22.02 -9.14 1.17
N ASN A 444 -22.12 -10.46 1.20
CA ASN A 444 -20.96 -11.33 0.96
C ASN A 444 -21.45 -12.72 0.55
N PRO A 445 -21.82 -12.93 -0.73
CA PRO A 445 -22.42 -14.18 -1.17
C PRO A 445 -21.45 -15.37 -1.05
N GLY A 446 -20.14 -15.11 -1.02
CA GLY A 446 -19.09 -16.14 -0.95
C GLY A 446 -18.68 -16.55 0.47
N ARG A 447 -19.09 -15.82 1.52
CA ARG A 447 -18.66 -16.09 2.90
C ARG A 447 -19.82 -15.97 3.90
N PRO A 448 -20.21 -17.05 4.58
CA PRO A 448 -21.16 -16.95 5.69
C PRO A 448 -20.55 -16.11 6.83
N GLY A 449 -21.33 -15.17 7.36
CA GLY A 449 -20.89 -14.26 8.40
C GLY A 449 -21.86 -13.10 8.66
N PRO A 450 -21.56 -12.25 9.64
CA PRO A 450 -22.36 -11.07 9.93
C PRO A 450 -22.38 -10.12 8.74
N ARG A 451 -23.56 -9.58 8.44
CA ARG A 451 -23.76 -8.54 7.43
C ARG A 451 -24.18 -7.25 8.09
N ALA A 452 -23.45 -6.18 7.81
CA ALA A 452 -23.79 -4.88 8.32
C ALA A 452 -24.94 -4.24 7.52
N PRO A 453 -25.87 -3.51 8.16
CA PRO A 453 -26.86 -2.74 7.43
C PRO A 453 -26.21 -1.66 6.56
N ALA A 454 -26.55 -1.65 5.27
CA ALA A 454 -26.21 -0.54 4.37
C ALA A 454 -27.00 0.73 4.74
N GLY A 455 -26.45 1.89 4.42
CA GLY A 455 -27.10 3.18 4.67
C GLY A 455 -26.21 4.17 5.41
N VAL A 456 -26.85 5.13 6.08
CA VAL A 456 -26.16 6.20 6.81
C VAL A 456 -25.99 5.78 8.27
N TRP A 457 -24.75 5.49 8.64
CA TRP A 457 -24.29 5.30 10.00
C TRP A 457 -23.96 6.65 10.63
N THR A 458 -24.09 6.75 11.95
CA THR A 458 -23.70 7.97 12.69
C THR A 458 -22.50 7.66 13.56
N VAL A 459 -21.40 8.38 13.33
CA VAL A 459 -20.23 8.41 14.22
C VAL A 459 -20.38 9.64 15.11
N THR A 460 -20.51 9.43 16.42
CA THR A 460 -20.63 10.53 17.40
C THR A 460 -19.32 10.68 18.15
N LEU A 461 -18.75 11.88 18.10
CA LEU A 461 -17.53 12.25 18.79
C LEU A 461 -17.88 13.13 19.99
N ARG A 462 -17.28 12.84 21.15
CA ARG A 462 -17.45 13.64 22.38
C ARG A 462 -16.09 14.12 22.88
N ASP A 463 -15.89 15.42 22.90
CA ASP A 463 -14.68 16.05 23.42
C ASP A 463 -14.72 16.09 24.96
N THR A 464 -13.81 15.35 25.59
CA THR A 464 -13.66 15.27 27.06
C THR A 464 -12.45 16.04 27.59
N GLY A 465 -11.72 16.78 26.73
CA GLY A 465 -10.50 17.48 27.13
C GLY A 465 -9.46 17.63 26.01
N LEU A 466 -9.88 17.76 24.75
CA LEU A 466 -8.98 18.08 23.65
C LEU A 466 -8.33 19.46 23.87
N PRO A 467 -7.04 19.63 23.50
CA PRO A 467 -6.38 20.93 23.57
C PRO A 467 -7.13 22.00 22.75
N ALA A 468 -7.23 23.22 23.27
CA ALA A 468 -7.83 24.33 22.53
C ALA A 468 -7.08 24.62 21.22
N GLY A 469 -7.80 25.03 20.17
CA GLY A 469 -7.22 25.23 18.83
C GLY A 469 -6.79 23.97 18.08
N SER A 470 -7.04 22.77 18.63
CA SER A 470 -6.67 21.52 17.99
C SER A 470 -7.78 20.96 17.09
N HIS A 471 -7.49 19.87 16.39
CA HIS A 471 -8.46 19.17 15.56
C HIS A 471 -8.28 17.65 15.61
N VAL A 472 -9.37 16.95 15.33
CA VAL A 472 -9.41 15.51 15.07
C VAL A 472 -9.59 15.32 13.58
N ASP A 473 -8.87 14.37 13.00
CA ASP A 473 -9.05 13.96 11.61
C ASP A 473 -9.64 12.56 11.56
N ALA A 474 -10.68 12.37 10.75
CA ALA A 474 -11.31 11.09 10.49
C ALA A 474 -11.16 10.74 9.00
N TRP A 475 -10.47 9.65 8.69
CA TRP A 475 -10.31 9.15 7.33
C TRP A 475 -11.05 7.84 7.14
N ILE A 476 -11.84 7.77 6.07
CA ILE A 476 -12.31 6.50 5.53
C ILE A 476 -11.14 5.89 4.75
N LEU A 477 -10.82 4.64 5.08
CA LEU A 477 -9.79 3.90 4.37
C LEU A 477 -10.28 3.57 2.95
N ARG A 478 -9.33 3.45 2.04
CA ARG A 478 -9.61 3.14 0.65
C ARG A 478 -10.17 1.72 0.55
N ASP A 479 -11.26 1.60 -0.20
CA ASP A 479 -12.09 0.40 -0.29
C ASP A 479 -12.79 0.32 -1.66
N ASP A 480 -12.06 0.65 -2.72
CA ASP A 480 -12.52 0.52 -4.10
C ASP A 480 -11.97 -0.76 -4.75
N GLU A 481 -12.69 -1.25 -5.74
CA GLU A 481 -12.24 -2.36 -6.57
C GLU A 481 -11.02 -1.96 -7.42
N VAL A 482 -9.94 -2.75 -7.32
CA VAL A 482 -8.79 -2.63 -8.22
C VAL A 482 -9.08 -3.44 -9.48
N PRO A 483 -8.94 -2.86 -10.70
CA PRO A 483 -9.15 -3.59 -11.93
C PRO A 483 -8.44 -4.95 -11.95
N GLY A 484 -9.21 -6.02 -12.14
CA GLY A 484 -8.73 -7.38 -12.21
C GLY A 484 -8.59 -8.13 -10.88
N HIS A 485 -9.07 -7.54 -9.78
CA HIS A 485 -9.13 -8.18 -8.45
C HIS A 485 -10.55 -8.58 -8.04
N ASP A 486 -11.57 -8.25 -8.85
CA ASP A 486 -12.98 -8.68 -8.79
C ASP A 486 -13.48 -8.96 -7.37
N ASN A 487 -13.37 -7.96 -6.49
CA ASN A 487 -13.70 -8.07 -5.06
C ASN A 487 -15.03 -7.38 -4.70
N ASP A 488 -15.71 -6.77 -5.68
CA ASP A 488 -16.98 -6.03 -5.53
C ASP A 488 -16.97 -5.01 -4.36
N ALA A 489 -15.79 -4.46 -4.03
CA ALA A 489 -15.60 -3.47 -2.99
C ALA A 489 -16.20 -2.12 -3.39
N ARG A 490 -16.88 -1.45 -2.46
CA ARG A 490 -17.61 -0.20 -2.72
C ARG A 490 -17.29 0.89 -1.72
N GLN A 491 -16.33 1.72 -2.09
CA GLN A 491 -15.90 2.91 -1.35
C GLN A 491 -17.05 3.64 -0.63
N SER A 492 -17.04 3.54 0.70
CA SER A 492 -17.91 4.33 1.57
C SER A 492 -17.45 5.79 1.65
N ARG A 493 -18.33 6.69 2.09
CA ARG A 493 -18.06 8.13 2.10
C ARG A 493 -18.73 8.87 3.24
N PHE A 494 -18.15 9.98 3.67
CA PHE A 494 -18.87 10.91 4.53
C PHE A 494 -19.92 11.68 3.73
N VAL A 495 -21.05 11.95 4.37
CA VAL A 495 -22.10 12.82 3.83
C VAL A 495 -22.41 13.90 4.86
N ASP A 496 -22.53 15.14 4.43
CA ASP A 496 -22.84 16.25 5.34
C ASP A 496 -23.74 17.26 4.63
N PRO A 497 -24.86 17.69 5.24
CA PRO A 497 -25.73 18.75 4.67
C PRO A 497 -25.03 20.10 4.46
N ARG A 498 -23.88 20.31 5.11
CA ARG A 498 -23.01 21.48 4.96
C ARG A 498 -22.03 21.35 3.80
N HIS A 499 -22.02 20.25 3.05
CA HIS A 499 -21.05 20.05 1.97
C HIS A 499 -21.04 21.22 0.97
N GLY A 500 -19.86 21.79 0.74
CA GLY A 500 -19.68 23.01 -0.08
C GLY A 500 -19.93 24.33 0.64
N LYS A 501 -20.25 24.31 1.94
CA LYS A 501 -20.43 25.50 2.80
C LYS A 501 -19.27 25.66 3.79
N ALA A 502 -19.16 26.84 4.40
CA ALA A 502 -18.21 27.10 5.48
C ALA A 502 -18.46 26.16 6.68
N HIS A 503 -17.39 25.78 7.38
CA HIS A 503 -17.42 24.88 8.55
C HIS A 503 -18.06 23.51 8.29
N CYS A 504 -18.03 23.04 7.05
CA CYS A 504 -18.29 21.63 6.76
C CYS A 504 -17.09 20.80 7.27
N PRO A 505 -17.30 19.80 8.14
CA PRO A 505 -16.21 18.96 8.61
C PRO A 505 -15.66 18.10 7.47
N VAL A 506 -16.50 17.69 6.51
CA VAL A 506 -16.07 16.90 5.35
C VAL A 506 -15.34 17.78 4.35
N ILE A 507 -14.04 17.52 4.18
CA ILE A 507 -13.14 18.30 3.34
C ILE A 507 -12.46 17.43 2.27
N ALA A 508 -12.13 18.05 1.13
CA ALA A 508 -11.43 17.36 0.03
C ALA A 508 -9.90 17.40 0.17
N GLN A 509 -9.39 18.24 1.07
CA GLN A 509 -7.97 18.32 1.43
C GLN A 509 -7.60 17.17 2.39
N GLY A 510 -6.30 16.85 2.48
CA GLY A 510 -5.78 15.84 3.42
C GLY A 510 -6.06 14.40 3.01
N LEU A 511 -6.14 14.15 1.70
CA LEU A 511 -6.39 12.81 1.13
C LEU A 511 -5.19 12.29 0.33
N GLN A 512 -4.03 12.94 0.48
CA GLN A 512 -2.76 12.46 -0.05
C GLN A 512 -2.51 11.02 0.42
N SER A 513 -1.83 10.24 -0.40
CA SER A 513 -1.51 8.87 -0.03
C SER A 513 -0.78 8.83 1.31
N ALA A 514 -1.25 7.96 2.21
CA ALA A 514 -0.74 7.87 3.58
C ALA A 514 0.69 7.32 3.69
N ILE A 515 1.24 6.77 2.61
CA ILE A 515 2.66 6.40 2.53
C ILE A 515 3.52 7.48 1.88
N ALA A 516 2.89 8.58 1.43
CA ALA A 516 3.49 9.67 0.68
C ALA A 516 3.56 10.97 1.52
N THR A 517 3.61 10.86 2.84
CA THR A 517 3.82 12.01 3.76
C THR A 517 5.21 12.04 4.41
N GLY A 518 6.03 11.01 4.20
CA GLY A 518 7.42 10.90 4.67
C GLY A 518 8.34 12.03 4.18
N ARG A 519 9.55 12.13 4.73
CA ARG A 519 10.41 13.31 4.57
C ARG A 519 11.20 13.31 3.26
N ARG A 520 11.62 12.15 2.76
CA ARG A 520 12.63 12.05 1.69
C ARG A 520 12.08 11.63 0.33
N THR A 521 10.99 10.88 0.30
CA THR A 521 10.39 10.38 -0.95
C THR A 521 9.89 11.53 -1.84
N ILE A 522 9.95 11.38 -3.16
CA ILE A 522 9.40 12.37 -4.09
C ILE A 522 7.95 11.98 -4.37
N VAL A 523 7.03 12.94 -4.29
CA VAL A 523 5.59 12.70 -4.44
C VAL A 523 5.04 13.48 -5.61
N VAL A 524 4.34 12.81 -6.51
CA VAL A 524 3.87 13.40 -7.77
C VAL A 524 2.36 13.23 -7.93
N GLY A 525 1.66 14.34 -8.15
CA GLY A 525 0.24 14.36 -8.48
C GLY A 525 -0.02 14.44 -9.99
N GLY A 526 -1.30 14.39 -10.37
CA GLY A 526 -1.74 14.38 -11.77
C GLY A 526 -2.39 15.68 -12.24
N PHE A 527 -2.12 16.09 -13.48
CA PHE A 527 -2.87 17.13 -14.19
C PHE A 527 -3.32 16.68 -15.58
N VAL A 528 -4.35 17.37 -16.11
CA VAL A 528 -4.91 17.13 -17.44
C VAL A 528 -4.18 17.97 -18.46
N ASP A 529 -3.43 17.34 -19.38
CA ASP A 529 -2.53 18.02 -20.34
C ASP A 529 -3.25 19.16 -21.04
N ARG A 530 -4.23 18.89 -21.91
CA ARG A 530 -4.84 19.92 -22.77
C ARG A 530 -5.34 21.16 -22.02
N SER A 531 -5.81 20.99 -20.79
CA SER A 531 -6.38 22.09 -20.02
C SER A 531 -5.41 22.72 -19.02
N GLY A 532 -4.29 22.07 -18.70
CA GLY A 532 -3.39 22.44 -17.61
C GLY A 532 -3.98 22.29 -16.20
N HIS A 533 -5.28 22.04 -16.03
CA HIS A 533 -5.90 21.92 -14.71
C HIS A 533 -5.47 20.64 -14.00
N VAL A 534 -5.35 20.71 -12.67
CA VAL A 534 -5.11 19.52 -11.84
C VAL A 534 -6.22 18.49 -12.10
N ALA A 535 -5.84 17.22 -12.23
CA ALA A 535 -6.79 16.15 -12.43
C ALA A 535 -7.74 16.10 -11.24
N ARG A 536 -9.04 15.94 -11.50
CA ARG A 536 -10.09 16.09 -10.47
C ARG A 536 -9.90 15.14 -9.30
N TYR A 537 -9.41 13.93 -9.57
CA TYR A 537 -9.16 12.89 -8.58
C TYR A 537 -7.82 13.08 -7.85
N SER A 538 -6.85 13.83 -8.42
CA SER A 538 -5.50 13.92 -7.87
C SER A 538 -5.56 14.47 -6.45
N ALA A 539 -5.15 13.63 -5.51
CA ALA A 539 -5.12 13.99 -4.11
C ALA A 539 -3.94 14.91 -3.80
N GLY A 540 -4.01 15.48 -2.61
CA GLY A 540 -3.02 16.38 -2.05
C GLY A 540 -3.31 16.60 -0.58
N GLY A 541 -2.52 17.49 0.02
CA GLY A 541 -2.67 17.86 1.42
C GLY A 541 -3.86 18.80 1.68
N ALA A 542 -3.84 19.60 2.75
CA ALA A 542 -2.75 19.67 3.74
C ALA A 542 -2.46 18.31 4.36
N THR A 543 -1.19 17.93 4.43
CA THR A 543 -0.77 16.81 5.27
C THR A 543 -0.64 17.33 6.71
N ASN A 544 -0.50 16.43 7.68
CA ASN A 544 -0.23 16.82 9.07
C ASN A 544 1.28 16.99 9.33
N THR A 545 2.01 17.50 8.33
CA THR A 545 3.43 17.84 8.41
C THR A 545 3.65 19.30 8.00
N ASP A 546 4.62 19.96 8.63
CA ASP A 546 4.98 21.33 8.29
C ASP A 546 5.81 21.42 6.99
N ASP A 547 6.59 20.39 6.68
CA ASP A 547 7.57 20.35 5.58
C ASP A 547 7.05 19.66 4.30
N ARG A 548 5.80 19.21 4.29
CA ARG A 548 5.13 18.65 3.12
C ARG A 548 3.66 19.07 3.03
N PRO A 549 3.35 20.28 2.54
CA PRO A 549 1.96 20.73 2.41
C PRO A 549 1.14 19.91 1.39
N GLY A 550 1.78 19.19 0.48
CA GLY A 550 1.13 18.43 -0.60
C GLY A 550 2.13 17.58 -1.40
N PRO A 551 1.84 17.23 -2.66
CA PRO A 551 2.83 16.63 -3.56
C PRO A 551 3.98 17.62 -3.82
N ASP A 552 5.13 17.13 -4.26
CA ASP A 552 6.27 18.01 -4.60
C ASP A 552 6.03 18.69 -5.96
N ALA A 553 5.37 17.98 -6.90
CA ALA A 553 5.00 18.50 -8.22
C ALA A 553 3.79 17.78 -8.82
N LEU A 554 3.27 18.29 -9.93
CA LEU A 554 2.31 17.61 -10.79
C LEU A 554 2.95 17.22 -12.12
N THR A 555 2.55 16.09 -12.69
CA THR A 555 2.75 15.83 -14.12
C THR A 555 1.48 15.28 -14.78
N VAL A 556 1.53 15.11 -16.10
CA VAL A 556 0.36 14.71 -16.88
C VAL A 556 -0.11 13.32 -16.46
N SER A 557 -1.37 13.22 -16.08
CA SER A 557 -2.07 11.96 -15.80
C SER A 557 -3.22 11.69 -16.78
N ASP A 558 -3.64 12.71 -17.52
CA ASP A 558 -4.76 12.65 -18.45
C ASP A 558 -4.47 13.51 -19.68
N ALA A 559 -4.89 13.07 -20.86
CA ALA A 559 -4.82 13.89 -22.07
C ALA A 559 -5.85 15.02 -22.07
N SER A 560 -7.11 14.71 -21.79
CA SER A 560 -8.19 15.68 -21.77
C SER A 560 -9.34 15.25 -20.87
N ARG A 561 -10.32 16.12 -20.66
CA ARG A 561 -11.53 15.78 -19.90
C ARG A 561 -12.44 14.77 -20.64
N VAL A 562 -12.37 14.71 -21.97
CA VAL A 562 -13.23 13.85 -22.80
C VAL A 562 -12.53 12.55 -23.20
N HIS A 563 -11.21 12.58 -23.31
CA HIS A 563 -10.34 11.41 -23.49
C HIS A 563 -9.34 11.41 -22.33
N PRO A 564 -9.73 10.84 -21.16
CA PRO A 564 -8.87 10.76 -20.00
C PRO A 564 -7.73 9.75 -20.22
N GLY A 565 -6.72 9.85 -19.36
CA GLY A 565 -5.55 8.98 -19.34
C GLY A 565 -4.41 9.35 -20.29
N VAL A 566 -3.27 8.71 -20.05
CA VAL A 566 -2.08 8.67 -20.91
C VAL A 566 -2.04 7.30 -21.58
N ILE A 567 -1.66 7.21 -22.86
CA ILE A 567 -1.49 5.94 -23.56
C ILE A 567 -0.08 5.41 -23.26
N SER A 568 0.01 4.14 -22.85
CA SER A 568 1.28 3.43 -22.67
C SER A 568 1.08 1.94 -22.99
N ALA A 569 2.15 1.15 -22.88
CA ALA A 569 2.13 -0.29 -23.18
C ALA A 569 1.20 -1.07 -22.25
N GLY A 570 0.56 -2.10 -22.82
CA GLY A 570 -0.09 -3.19 -22.09
C GLY A 570 0.89 -4.31 -21.79
N VAL A 571 0.37 -5.49 -21.48
CA VAL A 571 1.21 -6.65 -21.11
C VAL A 571 2.06 -7.12 -22.29
N LEU A 572 1.42 -7.35 -23.43
CA LEU A 572 2.11 -7.81 -24.64
C LEU A 572 2.64 -6.63 -25.47
N SER A 573 3.74 -6.83 -26.20
CA SER A 573 4.44 -5.78 -26.97
C SER A 573 3.54 -4.99 -27.95
N GLY A 574 2.49 -5.60 -28.49
CA GLY A 574 1.53 -4.95 -29.38
C GLY A 574 0.34 -4.28 -28.68
N SER A 575 0.20 -4.39 -27.37
CA SER A 575 -0.95 -3.90 -26.62
C SER A 575 -0.70 -2.49 -26.08
N ARG A 576 -1.71 -1.62 -26.14
CA ARG A 576 -1.67 -0.26 -25.59
C ARG A 576 -3.01 0.13 -25.02
N MET A 577 -3.03 0.79 -23.87
CA MET A 577 -4.27 1.26 -23.23
C MET A 577 -4.07 2.65 -22.61
N PRO A 578 -5.10 3.52 -22.65
CA PRO A 578 -5.11 4.74 -21.86
C PRO A 578 -5.37 4.40 -20.39
N VAL A 579 -4.54 4.92 -19.48
CA VAL A 579 -4.75 4.79 -18.03
C VAL A 579 -4.66 6.17 -17.40
N SER A 580 -5.54 6.42 -16.41
CA SER A 580 -5.57 7.66 -15.63
C SER A 580 -5.12 7.38 -14.20
N GLY A 581 -4.45 8.33 -13.56
CA GLY A 581 -4.07 8.24 -12.15
C GLY A 581 -2.80 9.02 -11.84
N SER A 582 -2.62 9.38 -10.56
CA SER A 582 -1.31 9.83 -10.07
C SER A 582 -0.23 8.73 -10.22
N SER A 583 -0.63 7.46 -10.26
CA SER A 583 0.23 6.32 -10.59
C SER A 583 0.74 6.32 -12.04
N VAL A 584 0.09 7.06 -12.94
CA VAL A 584 0.53 7.31 -14.32
C VAL A 584 1.43 8.54 -14.40
N ALA A 585 1.20 9.51 -13.52
CA ALA A 585 2.02 10.72 -13.43
C ALA A 585 3.43 10.41 -12.90
N VAL A 586 3.52 9.74 -11.74
CA VAL A 586 4.81 9.46 -11.06
C VAL A 586 5.89 8.77 -11.92
N PRO A 587 5.62 7.71 -12.72
CA PRO A 587 6.67 7.03 -13.49
C PRO A 587 7.32 7.92 -14.57
N GLN A 588 6.64 8.97 -15.03
CA GLN A 588 7.23 9.89 -16.00
C GLN A 588 8.30 10.78 -15.35
N ILE A 589 8.11 11.16 -14.08
CA ILE A 589 9.13 11.83 -13.29
C ILE A 589 10.23 10.84 -12.88
N THR A 590 9.89 9.57 -12.59
CA THR A 590 10.88 8.50 -12.35
C THR A 590 11.90 8.43 -13.49
N ARG A 591 11.43 8.42 -14.74
CA ARG A 591 12.32 8.42 -15.91
C ARG A 591 13.21 9.66 -15.96
N ALA A 592 12.63 10.85 -15.75
CA ALA A 592 13.39 12.10 -15.78
C ALA A 592 14.47 12.17 -14.68
N VAL A 593 14.15 11.67 -13.48
CA VAL A 593 15.10 11.53 -12.37
C VAL A 593 16.23 10.56 -12.73
N ALA A 594 15.93 9.44 -13.40
CA ALA A 594 16.95 8.51 -13.88
C ALA A 594 17.88 9.16 -14.92
N ASP A 595 17.32 9.98 -15.82
CA ASP A 595 18.11 10.72 -16.81
C ASP A 595 18.97 11.83 -16.18
N ALA A 596 18.51 12.45 -15.09
CA ALA A 596 19.30 13.41 -14.31
C ALA A 596 20.44 12.70 -13.55
N PHE A 597 20.20 11.55 -12.91
CA PHE A 597 21.26 10.75 -12.29
C PHE A 597 22.34 10.33 -13.30
N ALA A 598 21.95 9.96 -14.52
CA ALA A 598 22.91 9.59 -15.56
C ALA A 598 23.83 10.76 -15.98
N LYS A 599 23.40 12.01 -15.77
CA LYS A 599 24.19 13.22 -16.00
C LYS A 599 25.02 13.64 -14.80
N GLY A 600 24.98 12.87 -13.71
CA GLY A 600 25.67 13.19 -12.45
C GLY A 600 24.93 14.20 -11.57
N GLU A 601 23.68 14.53 -11.89
CA GLU A 601 22.84 15.34 -11.00
C GLU A 601 22.36 14.51 -9.79
N GLN A 602 21.84 15.18 -8.76
CA GLN A 602 21.34 14.54 -7.54
C GLN A 602 19.89 14.96 -7.24
N PRO A 603 18.93 14.68 -8.13
CA PRO A 603 17.53 15.00 -7.91
C PRO A 603 16.98 14.42 -6.60
N ASP A 604 16.51 15.32 -5.75
CA ASP A 604 15.70 15.06 -4.57
C ASP A 604 14.34 15.77 -4.71
N ARG A 605 13.62 15.90 -3.59
CA ARG A 605 12.36 16.65 -3.55
C ARG A 605 12.51 18.10 -3.98
N ALA A 606 13.55 18.78 -3.50
CA ALA A 606 13.79 20.19 -3.79
C ALA A 606 14.14 20.40 -5.26
N TRP A 607 14.90 19.49 -5.86
CA TRP A 607 15.19 19.49 -7.30
C TRP A 607 13.90 19.37 -8.12
N VAL A 608 13.01 18.43 -7.79
CA VAL A 608 11.74 18.25 -8.52
C VAL A 608 10.83 19.47 -8.32
N ALA A 609 10.77 20.02 -7.12
CA ALA A 609 10.00 21.23 -6.84
C ALA A 609 10.53 22.45 -7.63
N ALA A 610 11.85 22.62 -7.70
CA ALA A 610 12.48 23.69 -8.48
C ALA A 610 12.20 23.53 -9.98
N TRP A 611 12.27 22.30 -10.50
CA TRP A 611 11.92 22.00 -11.89
C TRP A 611 10.45 22.32 -12.17
N ALA A 612 9.54 21.93 -11.27
CA ALA A 612 8.12 22.25 -11.38
C ALA A 612 7.86 23.76 -11.38
N ALA A 613 8.52 24.53 -10.52
CA ALA A 613 8.37 25.98 -10.48
C ALA A 613 8.86 26.64 -11.78
N ALA A 614 9.96 26.15 -12.35
CA ALA A 614 10.48 26.61 -13.64
C ALA A 614 9.53 26.30 -14.80
N CYS A 615 9.04 25.05 -14.90
CA CYS A 615 8.05 24.66 -15.92
C CYS A 615 6.72 25.42 -15.75
N GLU A 616 6.27 25.65 -14.53
CA GLU A 616 5.06 26.42 -14.24
C GLU A 616 5.12 27.83 -14.84
N GLN A 617 6.27 28.50 -14.72
CA GLN A 617 6.51 29.81 -15.29
C GLN A 617 6.66 29.77 -16.82
N ALA A 618 7.35 28.77 -17.36
CA ALA A 618 7.65 28.69 -18.78
C ALA A 618 6.47 28.19 -19.63
N ASP A 619 5.76 27.15 -19.18
CA ASP A 619 4.85 26.37 -20.01
C ASP A 619 3.36 26.60 -19.68
N PHE A 620 3.06 27.16 -18.50
CA PHE A 620 1.69 27.31 -18.01
C PHE A 620 1.25 28.75 -17.74
N ALA A 621 2.17 29.72 -17.87
CA ALA A 621 1.83 31.14 -17.82
C ALA A 621 0.74 31.46 -18.86
N GLY A 622 -0.42 31.92 -18.38
CA GLY A 622 -1.58 32.23 -19.23
C GLY A 622 -2.38 31.03 -19.76
N ARG A 623 -1.90 29.79 -19.60
CA ARG A 623 -2.63 28.57 -20.02
C ARG A 623 -3.68 28.13 -19.00
N ALA A 624 -3.32 28.14 -17.72
CA ALA A 624 -4.22 27.82 -16.61
C ALA A 624 -3.65 28.38 -15.31
N ALA A 625 -4.53 28.74 -14.37
CA ALA A 625 -4.12 29.23 -13.06
C ALA A 625 -3.21 28.23 -12.35
N ARG A 626 -2.21 28.75 -11.61
CA ARG A 626 -1.33 27.93 -10.79
C ARG A 626 -2.15 27.22 -9.71
N PRO A 627 -2.03 25.90 -9.57
CA PRO A 627 -2.71 25.18 -8.50
C PRO A 627 -2.24 25.63 -7.12
N ASP A 628 -3.13 25.51 -6.14
CA ASP A 628 -2.78 25.67 -4.72
C ASP A 628 -1.68 24.66 -4.31
N ALA A 629 -0.79 25.09 -3.41
CA ALA A 629 0.38 24.31 -2.99
C ALA A 629 -0.01 22.96 -2.35
N HIS A 630 -1.14 22.88 -1.64
CA HIS A 630 -1.59 21.62 -1.06
C HIS A 630 -1.98 20.59 -2.13
N ARG A 631 -2.44 21.04 -3.30
CA ARG A 631 -2.90 20.17 -4.39
C ARG A 631 -1.89 19.99 -5.50
N GLY A 632 -1.03 20.99 -5.75
CA GLY A 632 -0.11 21.01 -6.88
C GLY A 632 1.36 21.21 -6.53
N GLY A 633 1.70 21.30 -5.25
CA GLY A 633 3.08 21.47 -4.83
C GLY A 633 3.70 22.73 -5.42
N ALA A 634 4.90 22.59 -5.97
CA ALA A 634 5.59 23.68 -6.62
C ALA A 634 5.08 24.02 -8.04
N GLY A 635 4.23 23.20 -8.65
CA GLY A 635 3.65 23.48 -9.96
C GLY A 635 3.59 22.25 -10.88
N ARG A 636 3.44 22.52 -12.18
CA ARG A 636 3.28 21.48 -13.22
C ARG A 636 4.56 21.28 -14.01
N ILE A 637 4.91 20.01 -14.22
CA ILE A 637 6.00 19.57 -15.08
C ILE A 637 5.40 18.88 -16.30
N GLN A 638 5.81 19.32 -17.50
CA GLN A 638 5.49 18.66 -18.77
C GLN A 638 6.78 18.08 -19.40
N PRO A 639 7.20 16.84 -19.05
CA PRO A 639 8.50 16.30 -19.47
C PRO A 639 8.69 16.22 -21.00
N ALA A 640 7.60 16.02 -21.74
CA ALA A 640 7.54 16.14 -23.20
C ALA A 640 6.10 16.47 -23.67
N PRO A 641 5.85 17.11 -24.82
CA PRO A 641 4.50 17.27 -25.37
C PRO A 641 3.84 15.92 -25.69
N GLN A 642 2.52 15.77 -25.52
CA GLN A 642 1.82 14.51 -25.81
C GLN A 642 1.98 14.00 -27.25
N ASP A 643 2.13 14.89 -28.23
CA ASP A 643 2.36 14.50 -29.62
C ASP A 643 3.72 13.82 -29.82
N ARG A 644 4.69 14.11 -28.94
CA ARG A 644 5.93 13.33 -28.82
C ARG A 644 5.76 12.09 -27.93
N ARG A 645 4.80 12.10 -26.99
CA ARG A 645 4.41 10.93 -26.16
C ARG A 645 3.54 9.89 -26.85
N ARG A 646 3.21 10.08 -28.12
CA ARG A 646 2.93 8.96 -29.03
C ARG A 646 4.23 8.17 -29.29
N TYR A 647 5.00 7.91 -28.24
CA TYR A 647 6.13 7.01 -28.28
C TYR A 647 5.52 5.62 -28.49
N TRP A 648 5.67 5.12 -29.69
CA TRP A 648 6.35 3.87 -30.04
C TRP A 648 5.89 3.54 -31.46
N PRO A 649 6.79 3.38 -32.43
CA PRO A 649 6.44 2.68 -33.65
C PRO A 649 5.91 1.28 -33.32
N LEU A 650 5.09 0.74 -34.22
CA LEU A 650 4.63 -0.65 -34.17
C LEU A 650 5.80 -1.63 -34.23
#